data_AF-A0A087UYX9-F1
#
_entry.id   AF-A0A087UYX9-F1
#
_cell.length_a   1.000
_cell.length_b   1.000
_cell.length_c   1.000
_cell.angle_alpha   90.00
_cell.angle_beta   90.00
_cell.angle_gamma   90.00
#
_symmetry.space_group_name_H-M   'P 1'
#
loop_
_entity.id
_entity.type
_entity.pdbx_description
1 polymer ?
#
loop_
_entity_poly.entity_id
_entity_poly.type
_entity_poly.pdbx_seq_one_letter_code
_entity_poly.pdbx_strand_id
1 'polypeptide(L)'
;MEEEKRENSINEELKSKRMKLEEAKHSLNASQNHNALVKAFMEQKAKGKLTGVYGRLGDLGAIDEKYDVAISTACGSLDHIVTDTITTAQQCVEFIKANNLGYTTFIALDKMKKWEPYTKEKIIVPENVPRLFDLISVKDKDVLPAFYFALRNTLVAKDLEQATRVGLQSSTRYRVVTLKGELIDLSGTMSGGGGKVLKGRMGKCIADSGVSEQEVQKMSVELELLMKNAAEVKKLKSELKDVINAAEKELSSLKHSIKKTRQNYNGFLDRKNVLSTQIKEQEIKILDVVPDKQKVKELEACIEKRRKSYTKAADDAGIIEEKVKNLQDKILAVTKGKLGTAQKRIDKLNAEISQTTQGIIKCTALLKKSEKNLSKAEEKITSLQSEIETCNKARQELKEELSILEKNGLEISAKQKEAAEELEQCEMKKKFISVLVQEFSTKMHQIKSELVDHKNKVKLIEIDLRAKQGQVKGLKAQLSKLELFEDDDGPVEFPTLTHEELEEVAIGKINYEIGCIQKQMEGMNPDLGAIAEFKRKEEMYRKKLNDLEETVKERDRYRGYYEILRKHRLDEFMKGFNLITLKVKELYQMITLGGDAELELVDSLDPFAEGIEFSVRPLRKSWKSIRNLSGGEKTLSSLALVFALHYYRSTPFFVMDEIDAALDFRNVSIIGSYIKDCTKNAQFIVISLRENMFLLADHLIGIYKLNNRTRNICLSPKFVQGLVQSVMPNVSVIAKDRNVTDKNVHVEKQNSEEVEKDNKNRTAESNELSKFIELDKTTTGNRKCSFAVIDITENINSLRNGNEPTMQIEKNKNKSFKTENDQLL
;
A
#
# COMPACT_ATOMS: atom_id res chain seq x y z
N MET A 1 -26.46 3.30 14.37
CA MET A 1 -26.46 2.89 15.80
C MET A 1 -26.83 1.43 15.97
N GLU A 2 -27.90 0.91 15.37
CA GLU A 2 -28.26 -0.53 15.48
C GLU A 2 -27.20 -1.44 14.88
N GLU A 3 -26.73 -1.15 13.66
CA GLU A 3 -25.64 -1.91 13.02
C GLU A 3 -24.31 -1.85 13.79
N GLU A 4 -24.10 -0.81 14.61
CA GLU A 4 -22.93 -0.70 15.46
C GLU A 4 -23.01 -1.58 16.71
N LYS A 5 -24.21 -1.72 17.29
CA LYS A 5 -24.45 -2.73 18.34
C LYS A 5 -24.29 -4.15 17.81
N ARG A 6 -24.77 -4.39 16.58
CA ARG A 6 -24.66 -5.67 15.89
C ARG A 6 -23.20 -6.04 15.59
N GLU A 7 -22.41 -5.10 15.09
CA GLU A 7 -20.97 -5.29 14.86
C GLU A 7 -20.22 -5.65 16.16
N ASN A 8 -20.53 -4.95 17.26
CA ASN A 8 -19.88 -5.21 18.54
C ASN A 8 -20.23 -6.61 19.09
N SER A 9 -21.51 -7.01 19.01
CA SER A 9 -21.95 -8.35 19.41
C SER A 9 -21.28 -9.45 18.60
N ILE A 10 -21.23 -9.31 17.27
CA ILE A 10 -20.57 -10.29 16.39
C ILE A 10 -19.06 -10.36 16.68
N ASN A 11 -18.40 -9.22 16.94
CA ASN A 11 -16.98 -9.19 17.27
C ASN A 11 -16.66 -9.85 18.61
N GLU A 12 -17.53 -9.71 19.62
CA GLU A 12 -17.40 -10.42 20.89
C GLU A 12 -17.55 -11.93 20.72
N GLU A 13 -18.55 -12.36 19.95
CA GLU A 13 -18.74 -13.77 19.60
C GLU A 13 -17.53 -14.35 18.85
N LEU A 14 -17.01 -13.62 17.86
CA LEU A 14 -15.84 -14.01 17.07
C LEU A 14 -14.60 -14.17 17.97
N LYS A 15 -14.36 -13.23 18.89
CA LYS A 15 -13.28 -13.36 19.89
C LYS A 15 -13.43 -14.62 20.74
N SER A 16 -14.64 -14.89 21.24
CA SER A 16 -14.91 -16.05 22.09
C SER A 16 -14.69 -17.38 21.33
N LYS A 17 -15.18 -17.48 20.09
CA LYS A 17 -15.03 -18.67 19.24
C LYS A 17 -13.59 -18.86 18.79
N ARG A 18 -12.86 -17.79 18.52
CA ARG A 18 -11.43 -17.84 18.20
C ARG A 18 -10.58 -18.37 19.35
N MET A 19 -10.82 -17.90 20.58
CA MET A 19 -10.13 -18.43 21.76
C MET A 19 -10.39 -19.92 21.94
N LYS A 20 -11.66 -20.35 21.84
CA LYS A 20 -12.03 -21.78 21.93
C LYS A 20 -11.38 -22.64 20.84
N LEU A 21 -11.29 -22.13 19.61
CA LEU A 21 -10.65 -22.84 18.50
C LEU A 21 -9.13 -22.95 18.68
N GLU A 22 -8.46 -21.89 19.15
CA GLU A 22 -7.03 -21.94 19.46
C GLU A 22 -6.75 -22.92 20.62
N GLU A 23 -7.54 -22.90 21.69
CA GLU A 23 -7.43 -23.87 22.79
C GLU A 23 -7.62 -25.32 22.31
N ALA A 24 -8.60 -25.55 21.43
CA ALA A 24 -8.85 -26.85 20.83
C ALA A 24 -7.70 -27.30 19.92
N LYS A 25 -7.16 -26.42 19.07
CA LYS A 25 -6.00 -26.68 18.23
C LYS A 25 -4.74 -26.97 19.05
N HIS A 26 -4.47 -26.19 20.09
CA HIS A 26 -3.36 -26.44 21.00
C HIS A 26 -3.47 -27.80 21.68
N SER A 27 -4.68 -28.18 22.12
CA SER A 27 -4.94 -29.50 22.72
C SER A 27 -4.70 -30.63 21.71
N LEU A 28 -5.23 -30.49 20.49
CA LEU A 28 -5.07 -31.49 19.42
C LEU A 28 -3.60 -31.64 19.00
N ASN A 29 -2.89 -30.54 18.77
CA ASN A 29 -1.48 -30.55 18.37
C ASN A 29 -0.60 -31.17 19.46
N ALA A 30 -0.88 -30.91 20.74
CA ALA A 30 -0.16 -31.53 21.85
C ALA A 30 -0.35 -33.06 21.85
N SER A 31 -1.57 -33.55 21.61
CA SER A 31 -1.87 -34.98 21.51
C SER A 31 -1.25 -35.63 20.26
N GLN A 32 -1.35 -34.99 19.08
CA GLN A 32 -0.81 -35.50 17.82
C GLN A 32 0.72 -35.58 17.85
N ASN A 33 1.40 -34.51 18.26
CA ASN A 33 2.86 -34.48 18.34
C ASN A 33 3.39 -35.56 19.29
N HIS A 34 2.73 -35.74 20.43
CA HIS A 34 3.11 -36.77 21.39
C HIS A 34 2.91 -38.19 20.83
N ASN A 35 1.76 -38.46 20.20
CA ASN A 35 1.47 -39.76 19.60
C ASN A 35 2.40 -40.10 18.41
N ALA A 36 2.75 -39.10 17.59
CA ALA A 36 3.70 -39.27 16.48
C ALA A 36 5.11 -39.59 16.99
N LEU A 37 5.57 -38.89 18.03
CA LEU A 37 6.86 -39.15 18.69
C LEU A 37 6.95 -40.57 19.23
N VAL A 38 5.96 -41.01 20.00
CA VAL A 38 5.96 -42.36 20.61
C VAL A 38 5.95 -43.45 19.53
N LYS A 39 5.17 -43.28 18.45
CA LYS A 39 5.18 -44.22 17.30
C LYS A 39 6.55 -44.28 16.62
N ALA A 40 7.15 -43.13 16.32
CA ALA A 40 8.46 -43.07 15.68
C ALA A 40 9.55 -43.78 16.50
N PHE A 41 9.54 -43.62 17.83
CA PHE A 41 10.49 -44.31 18.70
C PHE A 41 10.23 -45.82 18.78
N MET A 42 8.98 -46.25 18.84
CA MET A 42 8.64 -47.68 18.85
C MET A 42 9.02 -48.36 17.53
N GLU A 43 8.89 -47.67 16.39
CA GLU A 43 9.37 -48.16 15.09
C GLU A 43 10.89 -48.28 15.02
N GLN A 44 11.64 -47.29 15.54
CA GLN A 44 13.11 -47.34 15.55
C GLN A 44 13.65 -48.39 16.52
N LYS A 45 12.94 -48.62 17.64
CA LYS A 45 13.21 -49.73 18.56
C LYS A 45 12.99 -51.08 17.87
N ALA A 46 11.90 -51.24 17.11
CA ALA A 46 11.63 -52.46 16.34
C ALA A 46 12.68 -52.70 15.24
N LYS A 47 13.21 -51.63 14.62
CA LYS A 47 14.30 -51.69 13.63
C LYS A 47 15.68 -51.93 14.25
N GLY A 48 15.81 -51.92 15.58
CA GLY A 48 17.07 -52.15 16.30
C GLY A 48 18.11 -51.03 16.21
N LYS A 49 17.79 -49.87 15.63
CA LYS A 49 18.72 -48.73 15.51
C LYS A 49 18.92 -47.98 16.82
N LEU A 50 17.87 -47.93 17.65
CA LEU A 50 17.91 -47.32 18.99
C LEU A 50 17.63 -48.41 20.02
N THR A 51 18.70 -48.97 20.58
CA THR A 51 18.64 -49.91 21.71
C THR A 51 18.70 -49.13 23.03
N GLY A 52 17.87 -49.47 24.01
CA GLY A 52 17.89 -48.82 25.34
C GLY A 52 16.72 -47.88 25.66
N VAL A 53 15.72 -47.77 24.78
CA VAL A 53 14.49 -46.98 25.04
C VAL A 53 13.39 -47.89 25.62
N TYR A 54 12.92 -47.60 26.83
CA TYR A 54 11.88 -48.38 27.51
C TYR A 54 10.47 -47.97 27.05
N GLY A 55 10.24 -46.67 26.85
CA GLY A 55 8.96 -46.11 26.43
C GLY A 55 8.56 -44.91 27.29
N ARG A 56 7.28 -44.50 27.23
CA ARG A 56 6.74 -43.44 28.07
C ARG A 56 6.59 -43.92 29.52
N LEU A 57 6.94 -43.09 30.49
CA LEU A 57 6.86 -43.46 31.91
C LEU A 57 5.45 -43.90 32.33
N GLY A 58 4.41 -43.23 31.82
CA GLY A 58 3.00 -43.59 32.07
C GLY A 58 2.55 -44.96 31.53
N ASP A 59 3.28 -45.55 30.57
CA ASP A 59 2.98 -46.88 30.01
C ASP A 59 3.66 -48.00 30.82
N LEU A 60 4.66 -47.66 31.62
CA LEU A 60 5.47 -48.61 32.40
C LEU A 60 4.83 -48.95 33.76
N GLY A 61 3.83 -48.18 34.20
CA GLY A 61 3.14 -48.36 35.48
C GLY A 61 1.63 -48.30 35.34
N ALA A 62 0.92 -48.99 36.23
CA ALA A 62 -0.54 -49.02 36.29
C ALA A 62 -1.03 -48.65 37.70
N ILE A 63 -2.12 -47.88 37.74
CA ILE A 63 -2.80 -47.44 38.97
C ILE A 63 -4.31 -47.70 38.86
N ASP A 64 -5.02 -47.66 39.98
CA ASP A 64 -6.47 -47.70 40.02
C ASP A 64 -7.08 -46.42 39.41
N GLU A 65 -8.15 -46.57 38.62
CA GLU A 65 -8.88 -45.51 37.90
C GLU A 65 -9.35 -44.40 38.85
N LYS A 66 -9.67 -44.74 40.10
CA LYS A 66 -10.05 -43.77 41.13
C LYS A 66 -9.00 -42.67 41.32
N TYR A 67 -7.72 -42.97 41.07
CA TYR A 67 -6.60 -42.06 41.28
C TYR A 67 -6.03 -41.48 39.98
N ASP A 68 -6.63 -41.76 38.82
CA ASP A 68 -6.10 -41.33 37.52
C ASP A 68 -6.05 -39.79 37.37
N VAL A 69 -7.09 -39.10 37.84
CA VAL A 69 -7.13 -37.62 37.86
C VAL A 69 -6.03 -37.07 38.76
N ALA A 70 -5.87 -37.67 39.94
CA ALA A 70 -4.90 -37.24 40.93
C ALA A 70 -3.47 -37.40 40.41
N ILE A 71 -3.15 -38.54 39.79
CA ILE A 71 -1.80 -38.81 39.27
C ILE A 71 -1.48 -38.00 38.00
N SER A 72 -2.46 -37.84 37.10
CA SER A 72 -2.32 -37.07 35.86
C SER A 72 -2.11 -35.58 36.13
N THR A 73 -2.70 -35.07 37.20
CA THR A 73 -2.53 -33.67 37.65
C THR A 73 -1.26 -33.48 38.45
N ALA A 74 -0.93 -34.41 39.36
CA ALA A 74 0.26 -34.31 40.20
C ALA A 74 1.58 -34.49 39.45
N CYS A 75 1.57 -35.17 38.29
CA CYS A 75 2.79 -35.54 37.60
C CYS A 75 2.70 -35.34 36.08
N GLY A 76 3.25 -34.23 35.59
CA GLY A 76 3.49 -34.00 34.15
C GLY A 76 4.63 -34.84 33.58
N SER A 77 5.51 -35.39 34.44
CA SER A 77 6.65 -36.21 34.02
C SER A 77 6.27 -37.63 33.55
N LEU A 78 5.01 -38.02 33.67
CA LEU A 78 4.50 -39.29 33.12
C LEU A 78 4.62 -39.36 31.60
N ASP A 79 4.61 -38.20 30.92
CA ASP A 79 4.80 -38.11 29.47
C ASP A 79 6.26 -38.17 29.03
N HIS A 80 7.21 -38.21 29.98
CA HIS A 80 8.64 -38.28 29.65
C HIS A 80 9.02 -39.70 29.20
N ILE A 81 9.98 -39.77 28.27
CA ILE A 81 10.47 -41.03 27.71
C ILE A 81 11.62 -41.55 28.58
N VAL A 82 11.55 -42.82 28.97
CA VAL A 82 12.57 -43.48 29.80
C VAL A 82 13.60 -44.18 28.93
N THR A 83 14.88 -43.86 29.15
CA THR A 83 16.05 -44.48 28.50
C THR A 83 16.96 -45.13 29.53
N ASP A 84 17.80 -46.06 29.09
CA ASP A 84 18.79 -46.71 29.95
C ASP A 84 19.91 -45.76 30.42
N THR A 85 20.46 -44.95 29.51
CA THR A 85 21.67 -44.14 29.67
C THR A 85 21.48 -42.74 29.08
N ILE A 86 22.39 -41.82 29.42
CA ILE A 86 22.40 -40.46 28.85
C ILE A 86 22.76 -40.48 27.35
N THR A 87 23.66 -41.36 26.93
CA THR A 87 24.13 -41.42 25.54
C THR A 87 23.00 -41.81 24.60
N THR A 88 22.15 -42.77 24.99
CA THR A 88 20.96 -43.15 24.22
C THR A 88 19.93 -42.02 24.18
N ALA A 89 19.77 -41.25 25.27
CA ALA A 89 18.93 -40.06 25.28
C ALA A 89 19.44 -38.98 24.31
N GLN A 90 20.75 -38.75 24.23
CA GLN A 90 21.35 -37.81 23.27
C GLN A 90 21.10 -38.23 21.82
N GLN A 91 21.29 -39.51 21.51
CA GLN A 91 20.97 -40.07 20.18
C GLN A 91 19.49 -39.91 19.82
N CYS A 92 18.58 -40.11 20.79
CA CYS A 92 17.16 -39.87 20.59
C CYS A 92 16.84 -38.39 20.34
N VAL A 93 17.53 -37.46 20.99
CA VAL A 93 17.38 -36.01 20.75
C VAL A 93 17.89 -35.63 19.36
N GLU A 94 19.04 -36.15 18.93
CA GLU A 94 19.55 -35.93 17.57
C GLU A 94 18.58 -36.48 16.50
N PHE A 95 17.98 -37.64 16.76
CA PHE A 95 16.97 -38.23 15.90
C PHE A 95 15.70 -37.36 15.79
N ILE A 96 15.23 -36.78 16.90
CA ILE A 96 14.10 -35.85 16.89
C ILE A 96 14.44 -34.60 16.06
N LYS A 97 15.65 -34.05 16.24
CA LYS A 97 16.10 -32.85 15.51
C LYS A 97 16.22 -33.11 14.01
N ALA A 98 16.77 -34.26 13.61
CA ALA A 98 16.91 -34.62 12.20
C ALA A 98 15.57 -34.76 11.47
N ASN A 99 14.53 -35.21 12.18
CA ASN A 99 13.21 -35.49 11.60
C ASN A 99 12.12 -34.47 11.99
N ASN A 100 12.47 -33.41 12.73
CA ASN A 100 11.54 -32.40 13.24
C ASN A 100 10.30 -32.98 13.94
N LEU A 101 10.48 -34.00 14.78
CA LEU A 101 9.37 -34.74 15.39
C LEU A 101 8.75 -34.05 16.62
N GLY A 102 9.24 -32.88 17.01
CA GLY A 102 8.70 -32.09 18.13
C GLY A 102 9.65 -31.98 19.31
N TYR A 103 9.08 -31.84 20.52
CA TYR A 103 9.83 -31.67 21.76
C TYR A 103 9.38 -32.68 22.81
N THR A 104 10.32 -33.33 23.48
CA THR A 104 10.06 -34.23 24.61
C THR A 104 11.20 -34.20 25.61
N THR A 105 10.95 -34.70 26.81
CA THR A 105 11.93 -34.80 27.89
C THR A 105 12.25 -36.27 28.13
N PHE A 106 13.53 -36.56 28.35
CA PHE A 106 14.04 -37.92 28.59
C PHE A 106 14.46 -38.12 30.05
N ILE A 107 14.18 -39.32 30.57
CA ILE A 107 14.61 -39.78 31.90
C ILE A 107 15.62 -40.91 31.69
N ALA A 108 16.88 -40.64 31.99
CA ALA A 108 17.95 -41.64 31.91
C ALA A 108 18.05 -42.43 33.24
N LEU A 109 17.86 -43.75 33.18
CA LEU A 109 17.81 -44.62 34.36
C LEU A 109 19.15 -44.69 35.10
N ASP A 110 20.28 -44.61 34.38
CA ASP A 110 21.64 -44.57 34.94
C ASP A 110 21.81 -43.48 36.03
N LYS A 111 21.24 -42.29 35.81
CA LYS A 111 21.27 -41.17 36.77
C LYS A 111 20.16 -41.22 37.82
N MET A 112 19.13 -42.02 37.61
CA MET A 112 18.01 -42.15 38.54
C MET A 112 18.27 -43.18 39.65
N LYS A 113 19.30 -44.02 39.53
CA LYS A 113 19.71 -44.98 40.58
C LYS A 113 19.96 -44.35 41.96
N LYS A 114 20.31 -43.07 42.03
CA LYS A 114 20.44 -42.34 43.32
C LYS A 114 19.17 -42.34 44.19
N TRP A 115 18.00 -42.56 43.57
CA TRP A 115 16.71 -42.56 44.25
C TRP A 115 16.27 -43.95 44.74
N GLU A 116 17.01 -45.00 44.37
CA GLU A 116 16.73 -46.38 44.78
C GLU A 116 16.58 -46.58 46.30
N PRO A 117 17.43 -46.03 47.20
CA PRO A 117 17.26 -46.25 48.64
C PRO A 117 15.93 -45.68 49.18
N TYR A 118 15.46 -44.57 48.61
CA TYR A 118 14.23 -43.90 49.04
C TYR A 118 12.95 -44.60 48.56
N THR A 119 13.06 -45.52 47.59
CA THR A 119 11.90 -46.31 47.12
C THR A 119 11.42 -47.33 48.17
N LYS A 120 12.28 -47.72 49.11
CA LYS A 120 12.00 -48.75 50.12
C LYS A 120 11.61 -48.16 51.49
N GLU A 121 11.75 -46.85 51.67
CA GLU A 121 11.36 -46.16 52.91
C GLU A 121 9.85 -45.97 53.01
N LYS A 122 9.27 -46.43 54.12
CA LYS A 122 7.88 -46.13 54.50
C LYS A 122 7.85 -44.88 55.39
N ILE A 123 7.07 -43.89 54.97
CA ILE A 123 6.96 -42.60 55.66
C ILE A 123 5.75 -42.62 56.59
N ILE A 124 5.87 -42.00 57.77
CA ILE A 124 4.74 -41.78 58.68
C ILE A 124 3.93 -40.59 58.13
N VAL A 125 2.75 -40.88 57.61
CA VAL A 125 1.86 -39.90 56.98
C VAL A 125 0.79 -39.39 57.98
N PRO A 126 0.49 -38.09 58.01
CA PRO A 126 -0.61 -37.55 58.80
C PRO A 126 -1.97 -38.08 58.29
N GLU A 127 -2.93 -38.30 59.18
CA GLU A 127 -4.33 -38.65 58.83
C GLU A 127 -4.49 -39.96 58.00
N ASN A 128 -3.45 -40.81 57.96
CA ASN A 128 -3.39 -42.08 57.22
C ASN A 128 -3.78 -41.96 55.73
N VAL A 129 -3.41 -40.83 55.10
CA VAL A 129 -3.65 -40.64 53.66
C VAL A 129 -2.70 -41.50 52.82
N PRO A 130 -3.18 -42.12 51.73
CA PRO A 130 -2.33 -42.97 50.91
C PRO A 130 -1.34 -42.13 50.09
N ARG A 131 -0.13 -42.67 49.91
CA ARG A 131 0.91 -42.10 49.06
C ARG A 131 0.73 -42.60 47.62
N LEU A 132 0.77 -41.71 46.64
CA LEU A 132 0.60 -42.07 45.21
C LEU A 132 1.63 -43.09 44.73
N PHE A 133 2.88 -42.96 45.16
CA PHE A 133 3.96 -43.87 44.78
C PHE A 133 3.68 -45.33 45.17
N ASP A 134 3.11 -45.54 46.36
CA ASP A 134 2.86 -46.89 46.90
C ASP A 134 1.66 -47.58 46.20
N LEU A 135 0.80 -46.79 45.54
CA LEU A 135 -0.37 -47.28 44.82
C LEU A 135 -0.04 -47.73 43.38
N ILE A 136 1.18 -47.50 42.89
CA ILE A 136 1.57 -47.85 41.53
C ILE A 136 2.05 -49.30 41.46
N SER A 137 1.53 -50.03 40.49
CA SER A 137 2.02 -51.35 40.09
C SER A 137 2.92 -51.24 38.86
N VAL A 138 4.13 -51.81 38.92
CA VAL A 138 5.13 -51.77 37.83
C VAL A 138 5.55 -53.19 37.48
N LYS A 139 5.74 -53.48 36.18
CA LYS A 139 6.24 -54.79 35.71
C LYS A 139 7.74 -54.96 35.98
N ASP A 140 8.53 -53.97 35.59
CA ASP A 140 9.98 -53.96 35.77
C ASP A 140 10.39 -53.06 36.95
N LYS A 141 11.00 -53.68 37.98
CA LYS A 141 11.38 -52.96 39.21
C LYS A 141 12.48 -51.91 38.99
N ASP A 142 13.24 -52.02 37.91
CA ASP A 142 14.32 -51.08 37.56
C ASP A 142 13.81 -49.68 37.22
N VAL A 143 12.52 -49.53 36.92
CA VAL A 143 11.87 -48.24 36.59
C VAL A 143 11.34 -47.53 37.85
N LEU A 144 11.28 -48.20 39.01
CA LEU A 144 10.80 -47.61 40.28
C LEU A 144 11.54 -46.32 40.68
N PRO A 145 12.88 -46.18 40.50
CA PRO A 145 13.57 -44.93 40.79
C PRO A 145 13.09 -43.76 39.91
N ALA A 146 12.68 -44.02 38.67
CA ALA A 146 12.09 -43.00 37.78
C ALA A 146 10.70 -42.56 38.26
N PHE A 147 9.85 -43.49 38.71
CA PHE A 147 8.57 -43.15 39.32
C PHE A 147 8.74 -42.36 40.62
N TYR A 148 9.73 -42.71 41.45
CA TYR A 148 10.03 -41.96 42.66
C TYR A 148 10.53 -40.55 42.36
N PHE A 149 11.37 -40.38 41.34
CA PHE A 149 11.81 -39.06 40.88
C PHE A 149 10.61 -38.18 40.48
N ALA A 150 9.66 -38.75 39.75
CA ALA A 150 8.50 -38.06 39.21
C ALA A 150 7.44 -37.72 40.29
N LEU A 151 7.18 -38.65 41.21
CA LEU A 151 6.09 -38.55 42.19
C LEU A 151 6.52 -38.16 43.60
N ARG A 152 7.77 -38.41 44.00
CA ARG A 152 8.27 -38.07 45.34
C ARG A 152 7.32 -38.56 46.45
N ASN A 153 7.21 -37.79 47.52
CA ASN A 153 6.31 -38.03 48.64
C ASN A 153 4.97 -37.34 48.38
N THR A 154 4.32 -37.62 47.24
CA THR A 154 2.99 -37.04 46.96
C THR A 154 1.90 -37.88 47.61
N LEU A 155 1.04 -37.19 48.37
CA LEU A 155 -0.09 -37.79 49.09
C LEU A 155 -1.40 -37.49 48.38
N VAL A 156 -2.40 -38.37 48.56
CA VAL A 156 -3.75 -38.17 48.02
C VAL A 156 -4.73 -37.80 49.13
N ALA A 157 -5.38 -36.65 49.00
CA ALA A 157 -6.50 -36.24 49.83
C ALA A 157 -7.84 -36.44 49.11
N LYS A 158 -8.94 -36.56 49.85
CA LYS A 158 -10.28 -36.63 49.27
C LYS A 158 -10.76 -35.26 48.79
N ASP A 159 -10.58 -34.25 49.63
CA ASP A 159 -11.08 -32.89 49.44
C ASP A 159 -10.00 -31.84 49.71
N LEU A 160 -10.23 -30.62 49.22
CA LEU A 160 -9.31 -29.50 49.35
C LEU A 160 -9.00 -29.17 50.81
N GLU A 161 -10.00 -29.22 51.69
CA GLU A 161 -9.81 -28.99 53.13
C GLU A 161 -8.84 -29.99 53.75
N GLN A 162 -8.99 -31.27 53.41
CA GLN A 162 -8.06 -32.31 53.85
C GLN A 162 -6.67 -32.10 53.25
N ALA A 163 -6.58 -31.69 51.99
CA ALA A 163 -5.30 -31.37 51.36
C ALA A 163 -4.58 -30.21 52.05
N THR A 164 -5.30 -29.15 52.44
CA THR A 164 -4.74 -28.01 53.18
C THR A 164 -4.25 -28.42 54.57
N ARG A 165 -5.01 -29.23 55.31
CA ARG A 165 -4.59 -29.74 56.63
C ARG A 165 -3.31 -30.56 56.54
N VAL A 166 -3.27 -31.51 55.61
CA VAL A 166 -2.13 -32.43 55.46
C VAL A 166 -0.92 -31.73 54.84
N GLY A 167 -1.11 -30.85 53.86
CA GLY A 167 -0.04 -30.21 53.11
C GLY A 167 0.60 -29.01 53.81
N LEU A 168 -0.20 -28.16 54.47
CA LEU A 168 0.25 -26.88 55.04
C LEU A 168 0.24 -26.84 56.59
N GLN A 169 -0.72 -27.49 57.25
CA GLN A 169 -0.89 -27.40 58.71
C GLN A 169 -0.15 -28.49 59.49
N SER A 170 0.36 -29.52 58.82
CA SER A 170 1.19 -30.55 59.46
C SER A 170 2.61 -30.05 59.75
N SER A 171 3.29 -30.65 60.73
CA SER A 171 4.66 -30.31 61.12
C SER A 171 5.67 -30.51 59.98
N THR A 172 5.37 -31.41 59.04
CA THR A 172 6.15 -31.59 57.80
C THR A 172 5.26 -31.27 56.61
N ARG A 173 5.76 -30.44 55.68
CA ARG A 173 5.03 -30.10 54.46
C ARG A 173 5.12 -31.25 53.45
N TYR A 174 3.98 -31.59 52.88
CA TYR A 174 3.88 -32.61 51.84
C TYR A 174 3.25 -32.03 50.58
N ARG A 175 3.62 -32.56 49.42
CA ARG A 175 2.89 -32.32 48.18
C ARG A 175 1.61 -33.14 48.23
N VAL A 176 0.44 -32.51 48.14
CA VAL A 176 -0.85 -33.20 48.28
C VAL A 176 -1.71 -32.91 47.06
N VAL A 177 -2.33 -33.94 46.52
CA VAL A 177 -3.30 -33.82 45.42
C VAL A 177 -4.65 -34.35 45.85
N THR A 178 -5.74 -33.67 45.49
CA THR A 178 -7.09 -34.17 45.74
C THR A 178 -7.53 -35.17 44.66
N LEU A 179 -8.50 -36.02 44.96
CA LEU A 179 -9.13 -36.90 43.96
C LEU A 179 -9.73 -36.11 42.77
N LYS A 180 -10.06 -34.83 42.98
CA LYS A 180 -10.60 -33.92 41.95
C LYS A 180 -9.50 -33.24 41.11
N GLY A 181 -8.23 -33.40 41.45
CA GLY A 181 -7.11 -32.84 40.71
C GLY A 181 -6.65 -31.45 41.17
N GLU A 182 -6.94 -31.05 42.41
CA GLU A 182 -6.35 -29.84 43.00
C GLU A 182 -5.01 -30.22 43.64
N LEU A 183 -3.95 -29.49 43.32
CA LEU A 183 -2.59 -29.79 43.76
C LEU A 183 -2.08 -28.66 44.68
N ILE A 184 -1.59 -29.05 45.86
CA ILE A 184 -0.83 -28.18 46.75
C ILE A 184 0.62 -28.63 46.71
N ASP A 185 1.50 -27.76 46.23
CA ASP A 185 2.92 -28.04 46.10
C ASP A 185 3.72 -27.67 47.35
N LEU A 186 4.92 -28.24 47.49
CA LEU A 186 5.84 -27.97 48.62
C LEU A 186 6.26 -26.50 48.70
N SER A 187 6.28 -25.83 47.54
CA SER A 187 6.53 -24.39 47.41
C SER A 187 5.43 -23.52 48.04
N GLY A 188 4.30 -24.10 48.41
CA GLY A 188 3.12 -23.38 48.89
C GLY A 188 2.23 -22.84 47.75
N THR A 189 2.53 -23.18 46.50
CA THR A 189 1.64 -22.90 45.37
C THR A 189 0.45 -23.86 45.36
N MET A 190 -0.72 -23.33 45.04
CA MET A 190 -1.94 -24.11 44.87
C MET A 190 -2.37 -24.03 43.41
N SER A 191 -2.50 -25.18 42.76
CA SER A 191 -2.95 -25.32 41.38
C SER A 191 -4.29 -26.03 41.37
N GLY A 192 -5.35 -25.30 41.04
CA GLY A 192 -6.71 -25.82 40.97
C GLY A 192 -7.64 -24.76 40.35
N GLY A 193 -8.57 -25.20 39.50
CA GLY A 193 -9.51 -24.33 38.79
C GLY A 193 -9.45 -24.50 37.28
N GLY A 194 -10.63 -24.65 36.66
CA GLY A 194 -10.81 -24.92 35.23
C GLY A 194 -11.87 -26.00 34.99
N GLY A 195 -12.62 -25.90 33.88
CA GLY A 195 -13.66 -26.88 33.53
C GLY A 195 -13.13 -28.21 32.97
N LYS A 196 -11.83 -28.31 32.69
CA LYS A 196 -11.19 -29.51 32.14
C LYS A 196 -10.35 -30.21 33.21
N VAL A 197 -10.64 -31.50 33.41
CA VAL A 197 -9.84 -32.40 34.24
C VAL A 197 -8.78 -33.09 33.40
N LEU A 198 -7.55 -33.14 33.89
CA LEU A 198 -6.46 -33.93 33.29
C LEU A 198 -6.66 -35.41 33.65
N LYS A 199 -6.87 -36.26 32.64
CA LYS A 199 -7.07 -37.72 32.77
C LYS A 199 -6.27 -38.46 31.70
N GLY A 200 -5.99 -39.75 31.91
CA GLY A 200 -5.46 -40.65 30.88
C GLY A 200 -3.95 -40.59 30.65
N ARG A 201 -3.16 -40.03 31.57
CA ARG A 201 -1.68 -40.09 31.50
C ARG A 201 -1.09 -41.42 31.98
N MET A 202 -1.92 -42.31 32.53
CA MET A 202 -1.51 -43.64 33.02
C MET A 202 -2.41 -44.73 32.42
N GLY A 203 -1.85 -45.90 32.13
CA GLY A 203 -2.53 -46.92 31.31
C GLY A 203 -3.58 -47.79 32.04
N LYS A 204 -4.77 -47.91 31.44
CA LYS A 204 -5.60 -49.14 31.42
C LYS A 204 -6.50 -49.28 30.18
N CYS A 205 -6.84 -48.19 29.48
CA CYS A 205 -7.36 -48.13 28.11
C CYS A 205 -7.04 -46.75 27.51
N ILE A 206 -6.81 -46.67 26.20
CA ILE A 206 -6.67 -45.39 25.48
C ILE A 206 -8.06 -44.76 25.43
N ALA A 207 -8.35 -43.84 26.33
CA ALA A 207 -9.56 -43.04 26.25
C ALA A 207 -9.34 -41.90 25.25
N ASP A 208 -10.15 -41.85 24.19
CA ASP A 208 -10.24 -40.76 23.21
C ASP A 208 -10.84 -39.49 23.86
N SER A 209 -10.15 -38.92 24.83
CA SER A 209 -10.46 -37.59 25.38
C SER A 209 -9.70 -36.48 24.65
N GLY A 210 -9.31 -36.72 23.40
CA GLY A 210 -8.79 -35.71 22.48
C GLY A 210 -9.93 -35.06 21.70
N VAL A 211 -9.89 -33.75 21.54
CA VAL A 211 -10.79 -33.05 20.62
C VAL A 211 -10.62 -33.67 19.23
N SER A 212 -11.70 -34.14 18.61
CA SER A 212 -11.63 -34.77 17.29
C SER A 212 -11.26 -33.75 16.22
N GLU A 213 -10.46 -34.14 15.22
CA GLU A 213 -10.13 -33.31 14.06
C GLU A 213 -11.39 -32.77 13.36
N GLN A 214 -12.47 -33.55 13.36
CA GLN A 214 -13.76 -33.15 12.80
C GLN A 214 -14.43 -32.01 13.57
N GLU A 215 -14.26 -31.95 14.90
CA GLU A 215 -14.80 -30.86 15.72
C GLU A 215 -14.01 -29.56 15.52
N VAL A 216 -12.69 -29.64 15.37
CA VAL A 216 -11.85 -28.48 15.03
C VAL A 216 -12.20 -27.95 13.65
N GLN A 217 -12.45 -28.84 12.68
CA GLN A 217 -12.93 -28.44 11.35
C GLN A 217 -14.30 -27.76 11.41
N LYS A 218 -15.28 -28.33 12.11
CA LYS A 218 -16.60 -27.68 12.31
C LYS A 218 -16.46 -26.29 12.93
N MET A 219 -15.66 -26.15 13.99
CA MET A 219 -15.42 -24.84 14.62
C MET A 219 -14.71 -23.85 13.69
N SER A 220 -13.82 -24.32 12.80
CA SER A 220 -13.18 -23.44 11.80
C SER A 220 -14.17 -22.92 10.75
N VAL A 221 -15.09 -23.77 10.29
CA VAL A 221 -16.14 -23.39 9.33
C VAL A 221 -17.12 -22.40 9.95
N GLU A 222 -17.54 -22.63 11.20
CA GLU A 222 -18.37 -21.67 11.94
C GLU A 222 -17.69 -20.31 12.10
N LEU A 223 -16.38 -20.31 12.38
CA LEU A 223 -15.60 -19.07 12.53
C LEU A 223 -15.48 -18.34 11.19
N GLU A 224 -15.28 -19.05 10.09
CA GLU A 224 -15.24 -18.47 8.74
C GLU A 224 -16.58 -17.83 8.36
N LEU A 225 -17.71 -18.48 8.67
CA LEU A 225 -19.05 -17.92 8.47
C LEU A 225 -19.26 -16.63 9.29
N LEU A 226 -18.88 -16.64 10.56
CA LEU A 226 -18.97 -15.45 11.42
C LEU A 226 -18.06 -14.31 10.93
N MET A 227 -16.87 -14.62 10.41
CA MET A 227 -15.97 -13.63 9.80
C MET A 227 -16.59 -12.98 8.56
N LYS A 228 -17.25 -13.77 7.70
CA LYS A 228 -17.97 -13.26 6.52
C LYS A 228 -19.11 -12.32 6.94
N ASN A 229 -19.93 -12.73 7.91
CA ASN A 229 -21.01 -11.89 8.44
C ASN A 229 -20.50 -10.58 9.05
N ALA A 230 -19.39 -10.62 9.78
CA ALA A 230 -18.76 -9.42 10.34
C ALA A 230 -18.27 -8.46 9.24
N ALA A 231 -17.72 -9.00 8.15
CA ALA A 231 -17.26 -8.20 7.01
C ALA A 231 -18.42 -7.53 6.27
N GLU A 232 -19.54 -8.24 6.09
CA GLU A 232 -20.76 -7.67 5.48
C GLU A 232 -21.35 -6.53 6.31
N VAL A 233 -21.51 -6.73 7.63
CA VAL A 233 -22.02 -5.69 8.55
C VAL A 233 -21.10 -4.46 8.55
N LYS A 234 -19.78 -4.68 8.52
CA LYS A 234 -18.80 -3.58 8.44
C LYS A 234 -18.92 -2.81 7.12
N LYS A 235 -19.13 -3.50 6.01
CA LYS A 235 -19.34 -2.88 4.69
C LYS A 235 -20.61 -2.02 4.69
N LEU A 236 -21.73 -2.57 5.16
CA LEU A 236 -23.01 -1.85 5.30
C LEU A 236 -22.87 -0.60 6.20
N LYS A 237 -22.12 -0.70 7.30
CA LYS A 237 -21.85 0.46 8.18
C LYS A 237 -21.06 1.55 7.46
N SER A 238 -20.08 1.19 6.63
CA SER A 238 -19.31 2.15 5.84
C SER A 238 -20.21 2.88 4.84
N GLU A 239 -21.02 2.12 4.09
CA GLU A 239 -21.96 2.67 3.12
C GLU A 239 -22.96 3.63 3.78
N LEU A 240 -23.53 3.25 4.92
CA LEU A 240 -24.43 4.12 5.69
C LEU A 240 -23.74 5.39 6.21
N LYS A 241 -22.47 5.31 6.65
CA LYS A 241 -21.70 6.48 7.07
C LYS A 241 -21.43 7.44 5.91
N ASP A 242 -21.13 6.91 4.73
CA ASP A 242 -20.91 7.73 3.54
C ASP A 242 -22.20 8.46 3.13
N VAL A 243 -23.35 7.78 3.20
CA VAL A 243 -24.67 8.40 2.97
C VAL A 243 -24.98 9.50 4.00
N ILE A 244 -24.71 9.25 5.29
CA ILE A 244 -24.91 10.26 6.34
C ILE A 244 -24.03 11.49 6.09
N ASN A 245 -22.74 11.29 5.80
CA ASN A 245 -21.81 12.38 5.53
C ASN A 245 -22.22 13.20 4.29
N ALA A 246 -22.74 12.53 3.26
CA ALA A 246 -23.27 13.20 2.08
C ALA A 246 -24.51 14.05 2.42
N ALA A 247 -25.46 13.48 3.16
CA ALA A 247 -26.67 14.19 3.60
C ALA A 247 -26.35 15.39 4.51
N GLU A 248 -25.38 15.27 5.40
CA GLU A 248 -24.93 16.37 6.27
C GLU A 248 -24.29 17.52 5.48
N LYS A 249 -23.47 17.20 4.47
CA LYS A 249 -22.90 18.19 3.55
C LYS A 249 -23.99 18.91 2.76
N GLU A 250 -24.96 18.18 2.22
CA GLU A 250 -26.11 18.77 1.52
C GLU A 250 -26.89 19.70 2.44
N LEU A 251 -27.18 19.27 3.67
CA LEU A 251 -27.92 20.06 4.65
C LEU A 251 -27.16 21.33 5.05
N SER A 252 -25.83 21.26 5.21
CA SER A 252 -24.97 22.41 5.45
C SER A 252 -25.01 23.40 4.28
N SER A 253 -24.88 22.92 3.04
CA SER A 253 -24.93 23.75 1.83
C SER A 253 -26.29 24.43 1.67
N LEU A 254 -27.38 23.72 1.97
CA LEU A 254 -28.74 24.23 1.88
C LEU A 254 -29.00 25.29 2.95
N LYS A 255 -28.54 25.07 4.20
CA LYS A 255 -28.57 26.08 5.26
C LYS A 255 -27.83 27.35 4.86
N HIS A 256 -26.63 27.23 4.27
CA HIS A 256 -25.87 28.38 3.79
C HIS A 256 -26.61 29.12 2.66
N SER A 257 -27.18 28.38 1.71
CA SER A 257 -27.98 28.94 0.61
C SER A 257 -29.21 29.70 1.11
N ILE A 258 -29.94 29.15 2.09
CA ILE A 258 -31.09 29.82 2.73
C ILE A 258 -30.64 31.12 3.41
N LYS A 259 -29.52 31.10 4.16
CA LYS A 259 -28.98 32.29 4.82
C LYS A 259 -28.61 33.38 3.81
N LYS A 260 -27.90 33.01 2.74
CA LYS A 260 -27.51 33.93 1.66
C LYS A 260 -28.73 34.53 0.96
N THR A 261 -29.71 33.70 0.64
CA THR A 261 -30.96 34.14 -0.01
C THR A 261 -31.74 35.11 0.89
N ARG A 262 -31.78 34.84 2.20
CA ARG A 262 -32.41 35.74 3.18
C ARG A 262 -31.68 37.09 3.29
N GLN A 263 -30.35 37.10 3.26
CA GLN A 263 -29.57 38.34 3.24
C GLN A 263 -29.82 39.15 1.96
N ASN A 264 -29.85 38.49 0.81
CA ASN A 264 -30.16 39.13 -0.46
C ASN A 264 -31.57 39.73 -0.46
N TYR A 265 -32.57 39.00 0.05
CA TYR A 265 -33.94 39.49 0.17
C TYR A 265 -34.02 40.76 1.02
N ASN A 266 -33.36 40.79 2.18
CA ASN A 266 -33.31 41.97 3.02
C ASN A 266 -32.61 43.14 2.31
N GLY A 267 -31.50 42.89 1.60
CA GLY A 267 -30.82 43.93 0.81
C GLY A 267 -31.69 44.50 -0.31
N PHE A 268 -32.51 43.67 -0.97
CA PHE A 268 -33.48 44.15 -1.95
C PHE A 268 -34.62 44.96 -1.32
N LEU A 269 -35.07 44.58 -0.12
CA LEU A 269 -36.10 45.32 0.62
C LEU A 269 -35.61 46.72 1.01
N ASP A 270 -34.39 46.83 1.53
CA ASP A 270 -33.78 48.11 1.89
C ASP A 270 -33.61 49.00 0.65
N ARG A 271 -33.15 48.43 -0.47
CA ARG A 271 -33.00 49.15 -1.74
C ARG A 271 -34.33 49.65 -2.29
N LYS A 272 -35.40 48.84 -2.19
CA LYS A 272 -36.76 49.26 -2.57
C LYS A 272 -37.21 50.46 -1.74
N ASN A 273 -36.94 50.47 -0.44
CA ASN A 273 -37.30 51.59 0.43
C ASN A 273 -36.56 52.88 0.04
N VAL A 274 -35.25 52.81 -0.18
CA VAL A 274 -34.44 53.98 -0.62
C VAL A 274 -34.89 54.52 -1.98
N LEU A 275 -35.17 53.64 -2.94
CA LEU A 275 -35.65 54.07 -4.26
C LEU A 275 -37.04 54.74 -4.15
N SER A 276 -37.92 54.21 -3.29
CA SER A 276 -39.25 54.80 -3.10
C SER A 276 -39.19 56.20 -2.49
N THR A 277 -38.22 56.50 -1.62
CA THR A 277 -38.00 57.86 -1.09
C THR A 277 -37.39 58.78 -2.15
N GLN A 278 -36.44 58.28 -2.94
CA GLN A 278 -35.82 59.06 -4.03
C GLN A 278 -36.82 59.45 -5.12
N ILE A 279 -37.76 58.57 -5.47
CA ILE A 279 -38.82 58.88 -6.43
C ILE A 279 -39.64 60.07 -5.94
N LYS A 280 -40.06 60.07 -4.66
CA LYS A 280 -40.82 61.19 -4.07
C LYS A 280 -40.01 62.49 -4.07
N GLU A 281 -38.72 62.43 -3.75
CA GLU A 281 -37.84 63.61 -3.80
C GLU A 281 -37.66 64.14 -5.24
N GLN A 282 -37.57 63.26 -6.23
CA GLN A 282 -37.47 63.65 -7.64
C GLN A 282 -38.78 64.24 -8.17
N GLU A 283 -39.93 63.71 -7.78
CA GLU A 283 -41.24 64.27 -8.12
C GLU A 283 -41.37 65.72 -7.61
N ILE A 284 -40.92 65.99 -6.38
CA ILE A 284 -40.89 67.35 -5.82
C ILE A 284 -39.96 68.26 -6.64
N LYS A 285 -38.76 67.79 -7.00
CA LYS A 285 -37.81 68.56 -7.83
C LYS A 285 -38.36 68.88 -9.23
N ILE A 286 -39.12 67.96 -9.84
CA ILE A 286 -39.74 68.21 -11.15
C ILE A 286 -40.81 69.30 -11.05
N LEU A 287 -41.55 69.34 -9.95
CA LEU A 287 -42.54 70.39 -9.67
C LEU A 287 -41.91 71.77 -9.45
N ASP A 288 -40.72 71.84 -8.82
CA ASP A 288 -39.98 73.10 -8.63
C ASP A 288 -39.33 73.62 -9.93
N VAL A 289 -39.01 72.74 -10.88
CA VAL A 289 -38.41 73.08 -12.17
C VAL A 289 -39.50 73.35 -13.22
N VAL A 290 -40.33 74.37 -12.98
CA VAL A 290 -41.15 74.96 -14.05
C VAL A 290 -40.28 75.99 -14.80
N PRO A 291 -40.00 75.80 -16.11
CA PRO A 291 -39.12 76.70 -16.84
C PRO A 291 -39.73 78.09 -16.97
N ASP A 292 -38.93 79.08 -16.58
CA ASP A 292 -39.25 80.51 -16.62
C ASP A 292 -39.40 80.96 -18.08
N LYS A 293 -40.65 81.08 -18.56
CA LYS A 293 -41.00 81.32 -19.98
C LYS A 293 -40.34 82.57 -20.59
N GLN A 294 -39.88 83.51 -19.75
CA GLN A 294 -39.21 84.73 -20.20
C GLN A 294 -37.75 84.48 -20.64
N LYS A 295 -36.97 83.71 -19.87
CA LYS A 295 -35.58 83.37 -20.23
C LYS A 295 -35.48 82.53 -21.50
N VAL A 296 -36.46 81.66 -21.74
CA VAL A 296 -36.53 80.85 -22.96
C VAL A 296 -36.70 81.74 -24.20
N LYS A 297 -37.58 82.75 -24.14
CA LYS A 297 -37.76 83.71 -25.25
C LYS A 297 -36.53 84.57 -25.52
N GLU A 298 -35.80 84.98 -24.48
CA GLU A 298 -34.53 85.71 -24.64
C GLU A 298 -33.44 84.86 -25.30
N LEU A 299 -33.35 83.58 -24.92
CA LEU A 299 -32.41 82.63 -25.52
C LEU A 299 -32.76 82.33 -26.98
N GLU A 300 -34.04 82.20 -27.32
CA GLU A 300 -34.50 82.03 -28.70
C GLU A 300 -34.11 83.22 -29.58
N ALA A 301 -34.29 84.46 -29.09
CA ALA A 301 -33.86 85.66 -29.80
C ALA A 301 -32.33 85.72 -29.99
N CYS A 302 -31.56 85.26 -28.99
CA CYS A 302 -30.09 85.19 -29.07
C CYS A 302 -29.63 84.14 -30.10
N ILE A 303 -30.30 83.00 -30.16
CA ILE A 303 -30.05 81.94 -31.15
C ILE A 303 -30.27 82.48 -32.56
N GLU A 304 -31.35 83.22 -32.79
CA GLU A 304 -31.66 83.77 -34.11
C GLU A 304 -30.62 84.80 -34.57
N LYS A 305 -30.11 85.63 -33.65
CA LYS A 305 -29.00 86.56 -33.93
C LYS A 305 -27.71 85.81 -34.27
N ARG A 306 -27.37 84.75 -33.52
CA ARG A 306 -26.18 83.93 -33.81
C ARG A 306 -26.30 83.15 -35.11
N ARG A 307 -27.50 82.69 -35.47
CA ARG A 307 -27.77 81.99 -36.73
C ARG A 307 -27.48 82.89 -37.94
N LYS A 308 -27.85 84.17 -37.87
CA LYS A 308 -27.52 85.17 -38.92
C LYS A 308 -26.01 85.46 -39.04
N SER A 309 -25.26 85.40 -37.93
CA SER A 309 -23.79 85.49 -37.98
C SER A 309 -23.16 84.22 -38.56
N TYR A 310 -23.71 83.05 -38.24
CA TYR A 310 -23.24 81.77 -38.75
C TYR A 310 -23.41 81.65 -40.27
N THR A 311 -24.55 82.07 -40.82
CA THR A 311 -24.77 82.01 -42.28
C THR A 311 -23.76 82.87 -43.05
N LYS A 312 -23.44 84.07 -42.54
CA LYS A 312 -22.41 84.94 -43.14
C LYS A 312 -21.02 84.28 -43.11
N ALA A 313 -20.65 83.70 -41.97
CA ALA A 313 -19.37 82.99 -41.83
C ALA A 313 -19.30 81.72 -42.69
N ALA A 314 -20.44 81.05 -42.91
CA ALA A 314 -20.54 79.87 -43.77
C ALA A 314 -20.36 80.24 -45.26
N ASP A 315 -20.92 81.37 -45.70
CA ASP A 315 -20.72 81.88 -47.07
C ASP A 315 -19.26 82.25 -47.32
N ASP A 316 -18.60 82.92 -46.36
CA ASP A 316 -17.17 83.26 -46.44
C ASP A 316 -16.28 81.99 -46.44
N ALA A 317 -16.62 80.99 -45.63
CA ALA A 317 -15.92 79.71 -45.59
C ALA A 317 -16.05 78.95 -46.92
N GLY A 318 -17.23 79.01 -47.57
CA GLY A 318 -17.45 78.38 -48.89
C GLY A 318 -16.51 78.93 -49.97
N ILE A 319 -16.26 80.24 -49.98
CA ILE A 319 -15.33 80.89 -50.92
C ILE A 319 -13.89 80.41 -50.68
N ILE A 320 -13.51 80.19 -49.41
CA ILE A 320 -12.18 79.70 -49.04
C ILE A 320 -12.04 78.22 -49.40
N GLU A 321 -13.05 77.39 -49.15
CA GLU A 321 -13.05 75.97 -49.52
C GLU A 321 -12.89 75.76 -51.02
N GLU A 322 -13.51 76.60 -51.85
CA GLU A 322 -13.36 76.53 -53.30
C GLU A 322 -11.92 76.87 -53.75
N LYS A 323 -11.28 77.84 -53.09
CA LYS A 323 -9.86 78.17 -53.34
C LYS A 323 -8.93 77.04 -52.88
N VAL A 324 -9.22 76.41 -51.74
CA VAL A 324 -8.44 75.27 -51.22
C VAL A 324 -8.59 74.07 -52.13
N LYS A 325 -9.80 73.74 -52.60
CA LYS A 325 -10.02 72.66 -53.58
C LYS A 325 -9.22 72.86 -54.87
N ASN A 326 -9.25 74.07 -55.43
CA ASN A 326 -8.47 74.40 -56.63
C ASN A 326 -6.95 74.25 -56.42
N LEU A 327 -6.44 74.59 -55.23
CA LEU A 327 -5.03 74.37 -54.85
C LEU A 327 -4.72 72.89 -54.67
N GLN A 328 -5.64 72.14 -54.05
CA GLN A 328 -5.51 70.71 -53.80
C GLN A 328 -5.51 69.92 -55.11
N ASP A 329 -6.33 70.29 -56.08
CA ASP A 329 -6.37 69.66 -57.41
C ASP A 329 -5.08 69.90 -58.19
N LYS A 330 -4.47 71.09 -58.07
CA LYS A 330 -3.14 71.39 -58.64
C LYS A 330 -2.04 70.55 -57.98
N ILE A 331 -2.11 70.34 -56.66
CA ILE A 331 -1.16 69.48 -55.93
C ILE A 331 -1.35 68.02 -56.35
N LEU A 332 -2.58 67.51 -56.36
CA LEU A 332 -2.91 66.13 -56.74
C LEU A 332 -2.47 65.78 -58.16
N ALA A 333 -2.55 66.72 -59.11
CA ALA A 333 -2.06 66.55 -60.48
C ALA A 333 -0.54 66.33 -60.52
N VAL A 334 0.22 67.03 -59.68
CA VAL A 334 1.69 66.90 -59.59
C VAL A 334 2.11 65.66 -58.79
N THR A 335 1.40 65.33 -57.71
CA THR A 335 1.73 64.22 -56.80
C THR A 335 1.40 62.84 -57.39
N LYS A 336 0.35 62.70 -58.20
CA LYS A 336 -0.05 61.41 -58.80
C LYS A 336 0.98 60.83 -59.78
N GLY A 337 1.75 61.68 -60.47
CA GLY A 337 2.67 61.25 -61.52
C GLY A 337 3.98 60.64 -61.00
N LYS A 338 4.80 61.45 -60.31
CA LYS A 338 6.18 61.07 -59.96
C LYS A 338 6.32 60.48 -58.54
N LEU A 339 5.54 60.98 -57.59
CA LEU A 339 5.64 60.56 -56.18
C LEU A 339 4.94 59.20 -55.97
N GLY A 340 3.79 58.97 -56.60
CA GLY A 340 3.04 57.72 -56.47
C GLY A 340 3.78 56.48 -57.00
N THR A 341 4.56 56.60 -58.07
CA THR A 341 5.39 55.50 -58.59
C THR A 341 6.59 55.21 -57.70
N ALA A 342 7.22 56.26 -57.14
CA ALA A 342 8.30 56.11 -56.18
C ALA A 342 7.81 55.49 -54.86
N GLN A 343 6.66 55.94 -54.35
CA GLN A 343 6.05 55.41 -53.14
C GLN A 343 5.71 53.92 -53.28
N LYS A 344 5.06 53.52 -54.38
CA LYS A 344 4.77 52.10 -54.66
C LYS A 344 6.03 51.23 -54.74
N ARG A 345 7.17 51.80 -55.16
CA ARG A 345 8.44 51.07 -55.23
C ARG A 345 9.11 50.95 -53.87
N ILE A 346 9.02 52.00 -53.05
CA ILE A 346 9.46 51.99 -51.64
C ILE A 346 8.62 51.00 -50.83
N ASP A 347 7.30 50.99 -51.00
CA ASP A 347 6.40 50.08 -50.28
C ASP A 347 6.68 48.62 -50.65
N LYS A 348 6.95 48.33 -51.94
CA LYS A 348 7.38 47.00 -52.39
C LYS A 348 8.72 46.58 -51.79
N LEU A 349 9.72 47.45 -51.82
CA LEU A 349 11.04 47.17 -51.23
C LEU A 349 10.95 46.97 -49.72
N ASN A 350 10.14 47.77 -49.02
CA ASN A 350 9.92 47.60 -47.58
C ASN A 350 9.21 46.28 -47.26
N ALA A 351 8.26 45.85 -48.09
CA ALA A 351 7.62 44.54 -47.96
C ALA A 351 8.62 43.40 -48.19
N GLU A 352 9.47 43.49 -49.21
CA GLU A 352 10.53 42.51 -49.49
C GLU A 352 11.58 42.45 -48.37
N ILE A 353 11.99 43.60 -47.82
CA ILE A 353 12.89 43.70 -46.67
C ILE A 353 12.26 43.07 -45.43
N SER A 354 10.98 43.35 -45.16
CA SER A 354 10.24 42.77 -44.03
C SER A 354 10.14 41.24 -44.16
N GLN A 355 9.83 40.74 -45.36
CA GLN A 355 9.74 39.31 -45.63
C GLN A 355 11.11 38.62 -45.46
N THR A 356 12.17 39.25 -45.95
CA THR A 356 13.55 38.73 -45.84
C THR A 356 14.03 38.73 -44.40
N THR A 357 13.77 39.81 -43.64
CA THR A 357 14.12 39.89 -42.21
C THR A 357 13.35 38.88 -41.37
N GLN A 358 12.06 38.66 -41.64
CA GLN A 358 11.30 37.57 -41.02
C GLN A 358 11.87 36.19 -41.37
N GLY A 359 12.31 35.98 -42.61
CA GLY A 359 13.02 34.77 -43.04
C GLY A 359 14.32 34.56 -42.25
N ILE A 360 15.14 35.60 -42.10
CA ILE A 360 16.38 35.56 -41.31
C ILE A 360 16.10 35.24 -39.84
N ILE A 361 15.08 35.86 -39.23
CA ILE A 361 14.70 35.59 -37.84
C ILE A 361 14.26 34.13 -37.67
N LYS A 362 13.47 33.58 -38.62
CA LYS A 362 13.07 32.17 -38.60
C LYS A 362 14.28 31.23 -38.73
N CYS A 363 15.17 31.49 -39.68
CA CYS A 363 16.36 30.66 -39.91
C CYS A 363 17.33 30.71 -38.71
N THR A 364 17.54 31.88 -38.11
CA THR A 364 18.40 32.03 -36.91
C THR A 364 17.81 31.35 -35.68
N ALA A 365 16.48 31.40 -35.51
CA ALA A 365 15.81 30.63 -34.45
C ALA A 365 15.93 29.11 -34.66
N LEU A 366 15.79 28.64 -35.91
CA LEU A 366 15.98 27.23 -36.26
C LEU A 366 17.43 26.77 -36.07
N LEU A 367 18.42 27.61 -36.41
CA LEU A 367 19.83 27.33 -36.15
C LEU A 367 20.10 27.18 -34.65
N LYS A 368 19.68 28.15 -33.83
CA LYS A 368 19.83 28.05 -32.36
C LYS A 368 19.12 26.85 -31.76
N LYS A 369 17.95 26.48 -32.30
CA LYS A 369 17.24 25.26 -31.88
C LYS A 369 18.03 24.01 -32.26
N SER A 370 18.60 23.97 -33.45
CA SER A 370 19.40 22.84 -33.94
C SER A 370 20.71 22.70 -33.18
N GLU A 371 21.39 23.81 -32.85
CA GLU A 371 22.59 23.82 -32.00
C GLU A 371 22.31 23.27 -30.60
N LYS A 372 21.21 23.71 -29.96
CA LYS A 372 20.79 23.16 -28.67
C LYS A 372 20.45 21.67 -28.76
N ASN A 373 19.83 21.23 -29.86
CA ASN A 373 19.53 19.82 -30.07
C ASN A 373 20.79 18.99 -30.29
N LEU A 374 21.80 19.54 -30.98
CA LEU A 374 23.10 18.91 -31.20
C LEU A 374 23.83 18.72 -29.86
N SER A 375 23.94 19.77 -29.05
CA SER A 375 24.56 19.71 -27.72
C SER A 375 23.87 18.69 -26.80
N LYS A 376 22.53 18.65 -26.81
CA LYS A 376 21.78 17.61 -26.06
C LYS A 376 22.00 16.20 -26.60
N ALA A 377 22.18 16.04 -27.91
CA ALA A 377 22.48 14.75 -28.51
C ALA A 377 23.90 14.29 -28.16
N GLU A 378 24.87 15.20 -28.14
CA GLU A 378 26.25 14.94 -27.71
C GLU A 378 26.31 14.52 -26.24
N GLU A 379 25.63 15.25 -25.33
CA GLU A 379 25.52 14.85 -23.92
C GLU A 379 24.92 13.45 -23.77
N LYS A 380 23.85 13.13 -24.51
CA LYS A 380 23.25 11.78 -24.51
C LYS A 380 24.19 10.71 -25.07
N ILE A 381 24.98 11.03 -26.09
CA ILE A 381 25.98 10.08 -26.61
C ILE A 381 27.03 9.80 -25.54
N THR A 382 27.51 10.83 -24.84
CA THR A 382 28.49 10.64 -23.75
C THR A 382 27.93 9.84 -22.58
N SER A 383 26.66 10.06 -22.20
CA SER A 383 26.01 9.29 -21.13
C SER A 383 25.81 7.84 -21.55
N LEU A 384 25.32 7.60 -22.77
CA LEU A 384 25.16 6.24 -23.32
C LEU A 384 26.49 5.50 -23.46
N GLN A 385 27.57 6.19 -23.84
CA GLN A 385 28.92 5.61 -23.86
C GLN A 385 29.36 5.16 -22.46
N SER A 386 29.11 5.98 -21.43
CA SER A 386 29.42 5.60 -20.05
C SER A 386 28.58 4.41 -19.56
N GLU A 387 27.30 4.32 -19.97
CA GLU A 387 26.43 3.18 -19.67
C GLU A 387 26.86 1.90 -20.40
N ILE A 388 27.34 2.02 -21.64
CA ILE A 388 27.90 0.89 -22.39
C ILE A 388 29.16 0.38 -21.69
N GLU A 389 30.03 1.26 -21.19
CA GLU A 389 31.22 0.86 -20.44
C GLU A 389 30.86 0.14 -19.13
N THR A 390 29.89 0.64 -18.37
CA THR A 390 29.44 -0.03 -17.13
C THR A 390 28.80 -1.39 -17.42
N CYS A 391 27.95 -1.47 -18.46
CA CYS A 391 27.36 -2.74 -18.90
C CYS A 391 28.42 -3.74 -19.38
N ASN A 392 29.47 -3.29 -20.06
CA ASN A 392 30.55 -4.16 -20.51
C ASN A 392 31.38 -4.71 -19.34
N LYS A 393 31.63 -3.90 -18.30
CA LYS A 393 32.27 -4.37 -17.06
C LYS A 393 31.42 -5.41 -16.34
N ALA A 394 30.12 -5.14 -16.16
CA ALA A 394 29.19 -6.10 -15.57
C ALA A 394 29.11 -7.40 -16.39
N ARG A 395 29.15 -7.31 -17.72
CA ARG A 395 29.19 -8.50 -18.60
C ARG A 395 30.48 -9.30 -18.43
N GLN A 396 31.62 -8.65 -18.19
CA GLN A 396 32.88 -9.34 -17.91
C GLN A 396 32.82 -10.06 -16.56
N GLU A 397 32.35 -9.39 -15.51
CA GLU A 397 32.16 -10.00 -14.18
C GLU A 397 31.23 -11.23 -14.26
N LEU A 398 30.08 -11.09 -14.92
CA LEU A 398 29.13 -12.19 -15.10
C LEU A 398 29.73 -13.37 -15.90
N LYS A 399 30.63 -13.08 -16.84
CA LYS A 399 31.32 -14.11 -17.63
C LYS A 399 32.38 -14.85 -16.80
N GLU A 400 33.05 -14.14 -15.90
CA GLU A 400 33.97 -14.76 -14.92
C GLU A 400 33.21 -15.65 -13.94
N GLU A 401 32.07 -15.19 -13.42
CA GLU A 401 31.18 -15.98 -12.58
C GLU A 401 30.67 -17.24 -13.30
N LEU A 402 30.23 -17.11 -14.56
CA LEU A 402 29.84 -18.26 -15.39
C LEU A 402 30.98 -19.26 -15.55
N SER A 403 32.21 -18.79 -15.77
CA SER A 403 33.38 -19.68 -15.89
C SER A 403 33.68 -20.43 -14.59
N ILE A 404 33.49 -19.78 -13.44
CA ILE A 404 33.60 -20.45 -12.12
C ILE A 404 32.49 -21.48 -11.96
N LEU A 405 31.26 -21.14 -12.35
CA LEU A 405 30.12 -22.05 -12.28
C LEU A 405 30.30 -23.29 -13.18
N GLU A 406 30.83 -23.10 -14.39
CA GLU A 406 31.14 -24.19 -15.32
C GLU A 406 32.23 -25.12 -14.75
N LYS A 407 33.27 -24.57 -14.11
CA LYS A 407 34.28 -25.37 -13.40
C LYS A 407 33.66 -26.19 -12.27
N ASN A 408 32.81 -25.57 -11.45
CA ASN A 408 32.10 -26.26 -10.37
C ASN A 408 31.16 -27.34 -10.92
N GLY A 409 30.48 -27.07 -12.03
CA GLY A 409 29.62 -28.04 -12.73
C GLY A 409 30.41 -29.24 -13.24
N LEU A 410 31.59 -29.02 -13.82
CA LEU A 410 32.50 -30.09 -14.23
C LEU A 410 32.99 -30.92 -13.04
N GLU A 411 33.32 -30.28 -11.91
CA GLU A 411 33.75 -30.98 -10.70
C GLU A 411 32.62 -31.84 -10.09
N ILE A 412 31.39 -31.33 -10.07
CA ILE A 412 30.21 -32.08 -9.63
C ILE A 412 29.93 -33.25 -10.57
N SER A 413 30.05 -33.05 -11.89
CA SER A 413 29.87 -34.13 -12.87
C SER A 413 30.92 -35.22 -12.73
N ALA A 414 32.16 -34.86 -12.40
CA ALA A 414 33.22 -35.82 -12.08
C ALA A 414 32.86 -36.66 -10.83
N LYS A 415 32.44 -36.01 -9.74
CA LYS A 415 31.97 -36.70 -8.52
C LYS A 415 30.75 -37.60 -8.77
N GLN A 416 29.85 -37.19 -9.68
CA GLN A 416 28.71 -38.01 -10.09
C GLN A 416 29.16 -39.27 -10.84
N LYS A 417 30.15 -39.16 -11.72
CA LYS A 417 30.72 -40.33 -12.41
C LYS A 417 31.42 -41.27 -11.44
N GLU A 418 32.25 -40.76 -10.53
CA GLU A 418 32.89 -41.57 -9.49
C GLU A 418 31.84 -42.31 -8.64
N ALA A 419 30.79 -41.62 -8.18
CA ALA A 419 29.71 -42.25 -7.44
C ALA A 419 28.92 -43.29 -8.25
N ALA A 420 28.75 -43.09 -9.56
CA ALA A 420 28.11 -44.06 -10.45
C ALA A 420 28.98 -45.31 -10.65
N GLU A 421 30.29 -45.15 -10.79
CA GLU A 421 31.24 -46.26 -10.87
C GLU A 421 31.28 -47.05 -9.55
N GLU A 422 31.23 -46.39 -8.39
CA GLU A 422 31.12 -47.05 -7.08
C GLU A 422 29.81 -47.82 -6.93
N LEU A 423 28.70 -47.26 -7.43
CA LEU A 423 27.39 -47.92 -7.44
C LEU A 423 27.43 -49.18 -8.32
N GLU A 424 28.00 -49.10 -9.53
CA GLU A 424 28.12 -50.22 -10.45
C GLU A 424 29.01 -51.33 -9.86
N GLN A 425 30.11 -50.97 -9.19
CA GLN A 425 30.93 -51.91 -8.45
C GLN A 425 30.15 -52.59 -7.31
N CYS A 426 29.30 -51.86 -6.60
CA CYS A 426 28.44 -52.41 -5.55
C CYS A 426 27.36 -53.33 -6.12
N GLU A 427 26.76 -52.99 -7.26
CA GLU A 427 25.81 -53.87 -7.97
C GLU A 427 26.47 -55.14 -8.48
N MET A 428 27.69 -55.06 -9.00
CA MET A 428 28.46 -56.23 -9.41
C MET A 428 28.79 -57.12 -8.21
N LYS A 429 29.19 -56.54 -7.07
CA LYS A 429 29.37 -57.29 -5.81
C LYS A 429 28.06 -57.95 -5.35
N LYS A 430 26.92 -57.25 -5.45
CA LYS A 430 25.60 -57.79 -5.10
C LYS A 430 25.19 -58.94 -6.03
N LYS A 431 25.40 -58.80 -7.34
CA LYS A 431 25.15 -59.86 -8.33
C LYS A 431 26.06 -61.06 -8.07
N PHE A 432 27.35 -60.85 -7.78
CA PHE A 432 28.28 -61.92 -7.43
C PHE A 432 27.87 -62.66 -6.16
N ILE A 433 27.47 -61.94 -5.10
CA ILE A 433 26.93 -62.54 -3.88
C ILE A 433 25.62 -63.29 -4.17
N SER A 434 24.74 -62.76 -5.02
CA SER A 434 23.50 -63.43 -5.42
C SER A 434 23.77 -64.75 -6.14
N VAL A 435 24.73 -64.78 -7.07
CA VAL A 435 25.14 -66.00 -7.78
C VAL A 435 25.73 -67.01 -6.79
N LEU A 436 26.59 -66.57 -5.87
CA LEU A 436 27.11 -67.42 -4.79
C LEU A 436 26.00 -68.00 -3.91
N VAL A 437 25.02 -67.19 -3.52
CA VAL A 437 23.85 -67.66 -2.74
C VAL A 437 23.04 -68.67 -3.56
N GLN A 438 22.88 -68.45 -4.86
CA GLN A 438 22.21 -69.40 -5.75
C GLN A 438 23.00 -70.71 -5.86
N GLU A 439 24.32 -70.67 -6.03
CA GLU A 439 25.19 -71.86 -6.03
C GLU A 439 25.16 -72.60 -4.69
N PHE A 440 25.17 -71.89 -3.56
CA PHE A 440 25.00 -72.52 -2.25
C PHE A 440 23.61 -73.12 -2.09
N SER A 441 22.58 -72.47 -2.64
CA SER A 441 21.22 -73.01 -2.62
C SER A 441 21.07 -74.26 -3.49
N THR A 442 21.70 -74.31 -4.67
CA THR A 442 21.69 -75.49 -5.55
C THR A 442 22.51 -76.61 -4.94
N LYS A 443 23.68 -76.33 -4.34
CA LYS A 443 24.44 -77.31 -3.56
C LYS A 443 23.64 -77.81 -2.36
N MET A 444 22.94 -76.95 -1.64
CA MET A 444 22.03 -77.34 -0.55
C MET A 444 20.84 -78.18 -1.06
N HIS A 445 20.30 -77.88 -2.24
CA HIS A 445 19.24 -78.66 -2.86
C HIS A 445 19.76 -80.00 -3.39
N GLN A 446 20.96 -80.07 -3.95
CA GLN A 446 21.63 -81.30 -4.34
C GLN A 446 21.92 -82.17 -3.12
N ILE A 447 22.49 -81.62 -2.05
CA ILE A 447 22.71 -82.34 -0.79
C ILE A 447 21.37 -82.78 -0.18
N LYS A 448 20.31 -81.95 -0.24
CA LYS A 448 18.96 -82.36 0.19
C LYS A 448 18.38 -83.46 -0.69
N SER A 449 18.58 -83.40 -2.01
CA SER A 449 18.15 -84.44 -2.95
C SER A 449 18.89 -85.72 -2.68
N GLU A 450 20.22 -85.68 -2.52
CA GLU A 450 21.04 -86.82 -2.12
C GLU A 450 20.60 -87.36 -0.75
N LEU A 451 20.27 -86.51 0.21
CA LEU A 451 19.75 -86.93 1.52
C LEU A 451 18.36 -87.56 1.39
N VAL A 452 17.50 -87.06 0.51
CA VAL A 452 16.21 -87.66 0.17
C VAL A 452 16.39 -88.98 -0.56
N ASP A 453 17.34 -89.09 -1.49
CA ASP A 453 17.68 -90.30 -2.23
C ASP A 453 18.32 -91.34 -1.31
N HIS A 454 19.17 -90.92 -0.38
CA HIS A 454 19.71 -91.78 0.67
C HIS A 454 18.62 -92.19 1.66
N LYS A 455 17.70 -91.29 2.04
CA LYS A 455 16.52 -91.65 2.83
C LYS A 455 15.60 -92.59 2.07
N ASN A 456 15.45 -92.42 0.76
CA ASN A 456 14.65 -93.29 -0.09
C ASN A 456 15.34 -94.63 -0.31
N LYS A 457 16.68 -94.67 -0.41
CA LYS A 457 17.48 -95.91 -0.39
C LYS A 457 17.39 -96.61 0.96
N VAL A 458 17.46 -95.88 2.08
CA VAL A 458 17.25 -96.43 3.42
C VAL A 458 15.82 -96.95 3.57
N LYS A 459 14.82 -96.19 3.10
CA LYS A 459 13.43 -96.64 3.04
C LYS A 459 13.25 -97.82 2.10
N LEU A 460 13.91 -97.88 0.95
CA LEU A 460 13.87 -99.01 0.01
C LEU A 460 14.54 -100.22 0.63
N ILE A 461 15.63 -100.05 1.37
CA ILE A 461 16.28 -101.12 2.13
C ILE A 461 15.41 -101.55 3.31
N GLU A 462 14.71 -100.63 4.00
CA GLU A 462 13.73 -100.95 5.05
C GLU A 462 12.48 -101.62 4.46
N ILE A 463 12.04 -101.19 3.28
CA ILE A 463 10.95 -101.77 2.51
C ILE A 463 11.41 -103.14 2.01
N ASP A 464 12.64 -103.34 1.56
CA ASP A 464 13.21 -104.63 1.16
C ASP A 464 13.42 -105.54 2.37
N LEU A 465 13.79 -105.00 3.52
CA LEU A 465 13.88 -105.75 4.77
C LEU A 465 12.47 -106.18 5.20
N ARG A 466 11.49 -105.26 5.13
CA ARG A 466 10.06 -105.54 5.34
C ARG A 466 9.44 -106.40 4.26
N ALA A 467 9.95 -106.37 3.03
CA ALA A 467 9.47 -107.15 1.89
C ALA A 467 10.17 -108.49 1.83
N LYS A 468 11.34 -108.69 2.45
CA LYS A 468 11.91 -110.01 2.71
C LYS A 468 11.24 -110.66 3.92
N GLN A 469 11.01 -109.90 5.01
CA GLN A 469 10.14 -110.30 6.12
C GLN A 469 8.68 -110.51 5.67
N GLY A 470 8.26 -109.73 4.67
CA GLY A 470 6.96 -109.73 4.03
C GLY A 470 6.84 -110.75 2.91
N GLN A 471 7.91 -111.18 2.24
CA GLN A 471 7.95 -112.29 1.28
C GLN A 471 7.81 -113.61 2.04
N VAL A 472 8.37 -113.72 3.25
CA VAL A 472 8.09 -114.82 4.18
C VAL A 472 6.61 -114.87 4.60
N LYS A 473 5.93 -113.71 4.70
CA LYS A 473 4.49 -113.61 5.05
C LYS A 473 3.53 -113.54 3.84
N GLY A 474 4.03 -113.17 2.67
CA GLY A 474 3.32 -112.75 1.46
C GLY A 474 3.37 -113.79 0.34
N LEU A 475 4.39 -114.67 0.35
CA LEU A 475 4.30 -115.98 -0.33
C LEU A 475 3.13 -116.83 0.21
N LYS A 476 2.58 -116.48 1.38
CA LYS A 476 1.34 -117.05 1.95
C LYS A 476 0.05 -116.29 1.62
N ALA A 477 0.11 -115.05 1.14
CA ALA A 477 -1.06 -114.16 1.10
C ALA A 477 -1.38 -113.51 -0.26
N GLN A 478 -0.46 -113.52 -1.24
CA GLN A 478 -0.67 -112.82 -2.51
C GLN A 478 -0.68 -113.78 -3.72
N LEU A 479 -1.46 -114.85 -3.55
CA LEU A 479 -2.28 -115.50 -4.60
C LEU A 479 -3.54 -114.66 -4.91
N SER A 480 -3.56 -113.38 -4.52
CA SER A 480 -4.72 -112.50 -4.69
C SER A 480 -4.28 -111.07 -5.03
N LYS A 481 -4.07 -110.87 -6.33
CA LYS A 481 -4.38 -109.67 -7.13
C LYS A 481 -3.76 -108.33 -6.71
N LEU A 482 -2.80 -107.91 -7.52
CA LEU A 482 -2.34 -106.53 -7.71
C LEU A 482 -3.10 -105.90 -8.89
N GLU A 483 -3.40 -104.60 -8.80
CA GLU A 483 -3.10 -103.58 -9.82
C GLU A 483 -3.41 -102.16 -9.28
N LEU A 484 -2.74 -101.16 -9.84
CA LEU A 484 -2.49 -99.80 -9.34
C LEU A 484 -2.77 -98.77 -10.46
N PHE A 485 -2.81 -97.47 -10.08
CA PHE A 485 -2.81 -96.23 -10.89
C PHE A 485 -4.22 -95.69 -11.28
N GLU A 486 -4.49 -94.38 -11.43
CA GLU A 486 -3.67 -93.15 -11.57
C GLU A 486 -4.53 -91.89 -11.27
N ASP A 487 -3.88 -90.73 -11.14
CA ASP A 487 -4.44 -89.37 -10.96
C ASP A 487 -5.24 -88.85 -12.18
N ASP A 488 -6.26 -88.00 -11.98
CA ASP A 488 -6.59 -86.90 -12.93
C ASP A 488 -7.58 -85.87 -12.30
N ASP A 489 -7.30 -84.58 -12.46
CA ASP A 489 -8.21 -83.46 -12.14
C ASP A 489 -8.29 -82.54 -13.37
N GLY A 490 -9.37 -82.68 -14.13
CA GLY A 490 -10.23 -81.56 -14.56
C GLY A 490 -9.75 -80.59 -15.67
N PRO A 491 -10.42 -80.56 -16.85
CA PRO A 491 -10.09 -79.71 -17.99
C PRO A 491 -10.85 -78.36 -17.99
N VAL A 492 -10.37 -77.36 -18.74
CA VAL A 492 -11.16 -76.19 -19.15
C VAL A 492 -10.94 -75.90 -20.65
N GLU A 493 -12.06 -75.75 -21.35
CA GLU A 493 -12.24 -75.71 -22.81
C GLU A 493 -11.83 -74.38 -23.47
N PHE A 494 -11.33 -74.45 -24.71
CA PHE A 494 -11.13 -73.30 -25.61
C PHE A 494 -11.96 -73.44 -26.90
N PRO A 495 -12.31 -72.33 -27.59
CA PRO A 495 -13.13 -72.33 -28.79
C PRO A 495 -12.42 -72.91 -30.01
N THR A 496 -13.13 -73.68 -30.82
CA THR A 496 -12.65 -74.34 -32.04
C THR A 496 -12.48 -73.37 -33.22
N LEU A 497 -11.28 -73.35 -33.81
CA LEU A 497 -10.97 -72.73 -35.11
C LEU A 497 -11.13 -73.73 -36.27
N THR A 498 -11.37 -73.21 -37.47
CA THR A 498 -11.59 -73.97 -38.71
C THR A 498 -10.32 -74.65 -39.24
N HIS A 499 -10.49 -75.82 -39.86
CA HIS A 499 -9.41 -76.78 -40.20
C HIS A 499 -8.35 -76.24 -41.17
N GLU A 500 -8.67 -75.22 -41.98
CA GLU A 500 -7.74 -74.58 -42.92
C GLU A 500 -6.80 -73.55 -42.22
N GLU A 501 -7.22 -72.98 -41.09
CA GLU A 501 -6.38 -72.03 -40.32
C GLU A 501 -5.43 -72.75 -39.34
N LEU A 502 -5.67 -74.04 -39.04
CA LEU A 502 -4.80 -74.84 -38.16
C LEU A 502 -3.52 -75.35 -38.84
N GLU A 503 -3.54 -75.59 -40.16
CA GLU A 503 -2.41 -76.18 -40.88
C GLU A 503 -1.28 -75.19 -41.16
N GLU A 504 -1.57 -73.89 -41.30
CA GLU A 504 -0.55 -72.86 -41.49
C GLU A 504 0.11 -72.41 -40.17
N VAL A 505 -0.48 -72.75 -39.03
CA VAL A 505 -0.07 -72.20 -37.75
C VAL A 505 0.81 -73.18 -36.97
N ALA A 506 2.12 -72.96 -37.08
CA ALA A 506 3.10 -73.69 -36.28
C ALA A 506 2.97 -73.32 -34.79
N ILE A 507 2.58 -74.28 -33.95
CA ILE A 507 2.42 -74.17 -32.49
C ILE A 507 3.65 -73.53 -31.82
N GLY A 508 4.84 -73.79 -32.35
CA GLY A 508 6.09 -73.19 -31.87
C GLY A 508 6.21 -71.68 -32.08
N LYS A 509 5.66 -71.14 -33.18
CA LYS A 509 5.64 -69.68 -33.43
C LYS A 509 4.65 -68.98 -32.52
N ILE A 510 3.46 -69.56 -32.31
CA ILE A 510 2.49 -69.04 -31.34
C ILE A 510 3.10 -69.03 -29.95
N ASN A 511 3.69 -70.13 -29.48
CA ASN A 511 4.25 -70.18 -28.12
C ASN A 511 5.41 -69.19 -27.93
N TYR A 512 6.19 -68.94 -28.98
CA TYR A 512 7.21 -67.90 -28.98
C TYR A 512 6.60 -66.50 -28.94
N GLU A 513 5.57 -66.22 -29.75
CA GLU A 513 4.86 -64.94 -29.75
C GLU A 513 4.12 -64.70 -28.43
N ILE A 514 3.46 -65.71 -27.86
CA ILE A 514 2.84 -65.66 -26.53
C ILE A 514 3.91 -65.39 -25.47
N GLY A 515 5.06 -66.07 -25.51
CA GLY A 515 6.16 -65.81 -24.57
C GLY A 515 6.75 -64.39 -24.73
N CYS A 516 6.83 -63.88 -25.95
CA CYS A 516 7.25 -62.51 -26.24
C CYS A 516 6.23 -61.48 -25.75
N ILE A 517 4.93 -61.73 -25.98
CA ILE A 517 3.84 -60.86 -25.53
C ILE A 517 3.71 -60.91 -24.00
N GLN A 518 3.87 -62.08 -23.37
CA GLN A 518 3.89 -62.22 -21.91
C GLN A 518 5.07 -61.47 -21.30
N LYS A 519 6.28 -61.57 -21.87
CA LYS A 519 7.43 -60.74 -21.45
C LYS A 519 7.20 -59.25 -21.68
N GLN A 520 6.54 -58.87 -22.77
CA GLN A 520 6.17 -57.47 -23.03
C GLN A 520 5.12 -56.98 -22.03
N MET A 521 4.16 -57.81 -21.65
CA MET A 521 3.16 -57.51 -20.62
C MET A 521 3.75 -57.44 -19.22
N GLU A 522 4.72 -58.31 -18.88
CA GLU A 522 5.46 -58.22 -17.61
C GLU A 522 6.33 -56.95 -17.54
N GLY A 523 6.77 -56.43 -18.69
CA GLY A 523 7.52 -55.17 -18.79
C GLY A 523 6.66 -53.91 -18.88
N MET A 524 5.45 -53.99 -19.45
CA MET A 524 4.50 -52.89 -19.55
C MET A 524 3.51 -52.96 -18.38
N ASN A 525 3.77 -52.18 -17.34
CA ASN A 525 2.81 -51.92 -16.28
C ASN A 525 2.24 -50.49 -16.48
N PRO A 526 1.25 -50.29 -17.39
CA PRO A 526 0.74 -48.97 -17.70
C PRO A 526 -0.03 -48.39 -16.50
N ASP A 527 0.49 -47.31 -15.94
CA ASP A 527 -0.18 -46.58 -14.86
C ASP A 527 -1.32 -45.72 -15.41
N LEU A 528 -2.54 -46.27 -15.39
CA LEU A 528 -3.76 -45.57 -15.76
C LEU A 528 -4.07 -44.38 -14.83
N GLY A 529 -3.45 -44.33 -13.64
CA GLY A 529 -3.55 -43.22 -12.69
C GLY A 529 -2.86 -41.94 -13.19
N ALA A 530 -1.76 -42.06 -13.93
CA ALA A 530 -1.03 -40.91 -14.48
C ALA A 530 -1.87 -40.07 -15.46
N ILE A 531 -2.74 -40.71 -16.25
CA ILE A 531 -3.65 -40.04 -17.19
C ILE A 531 -4.71 -39.24 -16.43
N ALA A 532 -5.25 -39.80 -15.34
CA ALA A 532 -6.22 -39.12 -14.49
C ALA A 532 -5.58 -37.93 -13.73
N GLU A 533 -4.36 -38.09 -13.22
CA GLU A 533 -3.60 -37.00 -12.60
C GLU A 533 -3.27 -35.88 -13.58
N PHE A 534 -2.87 -36.22 -14.82
CA PHE A 534 -2.58 -35.24 -15.86
C PHE A 534 -3.82 -34.39 -16.18
N LYS A 535 -4.98 -35.01 -16.41
CA LYS A 535 -6.24 -34.29 -16.64
C LYS A 535 -6.59 -33.36 -15.47
N ARG A 536 -6.42 -33.81 -14.23
CA ARG A 536 -6.69 -32.99 -13.04
C ARG A 536 -5.72 -31.80 -12.94
N LYS A 537 -4.43 -31.99 -13.24
CA LYS A 537 -3.42 -30.92 -13.25
C LYS A 537 -3.66 -29.92 -14.38
N GLU A 538 -4.04 -30.40 -15.57
CA GLU A 538 -4.38 -29.55 -16.72
C GLU A 538 -5.58 -28.65 -16.43
N GLU A 539 -6.61 -29.19 -15.78
CA GLU A 539 -7.80 -28.42 -15.42
C GLU A 539 -7.51 -27.36 -14.34
N MET A 540 -6.67 -27.70 -13.33
CA MET A 540 -6.17 -26.72 -12.36
C MET A 540 -5.28 -25.66 -13.01
N TYR A 541 -4.43 -26.05 -13.96
CA TYR A 541 -3.58 -25.12 -14.70
C TYR A 541 -4.41 -24.13 -15.50
N ARG A 542 -5.44 -24.61 -16.22
CA ARG A 542 -6.38 -23.74 -16.95
C ARG A 542 -7.08 -22.74 -16.03
N LYS A 543 -7.55 -23.18 -14.86
CA LYS A 543 -8.16 -22.26 -13.88
C LYS A 543 -7.19 -21.17 -13.44
N LYS A 544 -5.97 -21.55 -13.05
CA LYS A 544 -4.93 -20.60 -12.64
C LYS A 544 -4.52 -19.64 -13.77
N LEU A 545 -4.50 -20.12 -15.01
CA LEU A 545 -4.18 -19.29 -16.17
C LEU A 545 -5.28 -18.25 -16.42
N ASN A 546 -6.55 -18.62 -16.30
CA ASN A 546 -7.67 -17.69 -16.37
C ASN A 546 -7.60 -16.64 -15.24
N ASP A 547 -7.34 -17.06 -14.00
CA ASP A 547 -7.20 -16.15 -12.86
C ASP A 547 -6.04 -15.15 -13.07
N LEU A 548 -4.92 -15.63 -13.64
CA LEU A 548 -3.77 -14.79 -13.98
C LEU A 548 -4.13 -13.78 -15.07
N GLU A 549 -4.81 -14.21 -16.13
CA GLU A 549 -5.26 -13.31 -17.20
C GLU A 549 -6.22 -12.24 -16.69
N GLU A 550 -7.15 -12.59 -15.79
CA GLU A 550 -8.08 -11.63 -15.18
C GLU A 550 -7.32 -10.62 -14.32
N THR A 551 -6.40 -11.09 -13.47
CA THR A 551 -5.56 -10.22 -12.63
C THR A 551 -4.69 -9.29 -13.48
N VAL A 552 -4.13 -9.78 -14.59
CA VAL A 552 -3.34 -8.98 -15.53
C VAL A 552 -4.21 -7.90 -16.20
N LYS A 553 -5.43 -8.25 -16.61
CA LYS A 553 -6.39 -7.28 -17.18
C LYS A 553 -6.77 -6.21 -16.17
N GLU A 554 -7.01 -6.56 -14.91
CA GLU A 554 -7.28 -5.59 -13.85
C GLU A 554 -6.08 -4.67 -13.60
N ARG A 555 -4.88 -5.24 -13.51
CA ARG A 555 -3.63 -4.46 -13.37
C ARG A 555 -3.48 -3.46 -14.50
N ASP A 556 -3.69 -3.89 -15.75
CA ASP A 556 -3.53 -3.03 -16.92
C ASP A 556 -4.62 -1.93 -16.98
N ARG A 557 -5.84 -2.24 -16.52
CA ARG A 557 -6.91 -1.26 -16.33
C ARG A 557 -6.53 -0.19 -15.30
N TYR A 558 -6.02 -0.59 -14.13
CA TYR A 558 -5.57 0.35 -13.10
C TYR A 558 -4.36 1.16 -13.54
N ARG A 559 -3.42 0.54 -14.26
CA ARG A 559 -2.27 1.24 -14.85
C ARG A 559 -2.71 2.30 -15.87
N GLY A 560 -3.64 1.96 -16.76
CA GLY A 560 -4.21 2.92 -17.70
C GLY A 560 -4.92 4.08 -16.99
N TYR A 561 -5.69 3.80 -15.95
CA TYR A 561 -6.33 4.84 -15.14
C TYR A 561 -5.31 5.76 -14.43
N TYR A 562 -4.24 5.18 -13.88
CA TYR A 562 -3.14 5.93 -13.28
C TYR A 562 -2.44 6.85 -14.30
N GLU A 563 -2.18 6.36 -15.52
CA GLU A 563 -1.56 7.17 -16.58
C GLU A 563 -2.45 8.35 -17.00
N ILE A 564 -3.77 8.14 -17.10
CA ILE A 564 -4.74 9.21 -17.37
C ILE A 564 -4.73 10.27 -16.26
N LEU A 565 -4.79 9.85 -14.99
CA LEU A 565 -4.76 10.77 -13.85
C LEU A 565 -3.43 11.54 -13.76
N ARG A 566 -2.30 10.86 -14.01
CA ARG A 566 -0.97 11.48 -14.04
C ARG A 566 -0.92 12.57 -15.12
N LYS A 567 -1.44 12.27 -16.31
CA LYS A 567 -1.50 13.23 -17.42
C LYS A 567 -2.41 14.42 -17.10
N HIS A 568 -3.60 14.18 -16.54
CA HIS A 568 -4.51 15.24 -16.14
C HIS A 568 -3.89 16.17 -15.09
N ARG A 569 -3.23 15.59 -14.07
CA ARG A 569 -2.50 16.35 -13.05
C ARG A 569 -1.40 17.21 -13.65
N LEU A 570 -0.62 16.66 -14.59
CA LEU A 570 0.45 17.38 -15.26
C LEU A 570 -0.09 18.53 -16.12
N ASP A 571 -1.17 18.29 -16.88
CA ASP A 571 -1.78 19.28 -17.75
C ASP A 571 -2.37 20.45 -16.96
N GLU A 572 -3.07 20.18 -15.86
CA GLU A 572 -3.59 21.24 -14.97
C GLU A 572 -2.47 22.04 -14.31
N PHE A 573 -1.44 21.34 -13.83
CA PHE A 573 -0.28 21.98 -13.21
C PHE A 573 0.44 22.89 -14.21
N MET A 574 0.77 22.41 -15.41
CA MET A 574 1.49 23.20 -16.42
C MET A 574 0.68 24.39 -16.91
N LYS A 575 -0.64 24.26 -17.06
CA LYS A 575 -1.52 25.39 -17.39
C LYS A 575 -1.48 26.48 -16.31
N GLY A 576 -1.62 26.09 -15.05
CA GLY A 576 -1.55 27.02 -13.92
C GLY A 576 -0.16 27.65 -13.77
N PHE A 577 0.89 26.84 -13.85
CA PHE A 577 2.28 27.26 -13.74
C PHE A 577 2.64 28.29 -14.80
N ASN A 578 2.36 28.02 -16.08
CA ASN A 578 2.66 28.96 -17.17
C ASN A 578 1.92 30.30 -17.02
N LEU A 579 0.66 30.26 -16.57
CA LEU A 579 -0.13 31.48 -16.34
C LEU A 579 0.44 32.29 -15.17
N ILE A 580 0.83 31.64 -14.08
CA ILE A 580 1.45 32.30 -12.93
C ILE A 580 2.81 32.90 -13.34
N THR A 581 3.68 32.14 -14.02
CA THR A 581 5.00 32.62 -14.47
C THR A 581 4.90 33.86 -15.37
N LEU A 582 3.95 33.87 -16.30
CA LEU A 582 3.69 35.02 -17.16
C LEU A 582 3.27 36.25 -16.34
N LYS A 583 2.37 36.05 -15.37
CA LYS A 583 1.88 37.15 -14.50
C LYS A 583 2.93 37.65 -13.52
N VAL A 584 3.76 36.77 -12.97
CA VAL A 584 4.89 37.17 -12.12
C VAL A 584 5.84 38.07 -12.90
N LYS A 585 6.14 37.74 -14.15
CA LYS A 585 7.02 38.54 -15.01
C LYS A 585 6.44 39.92 -15.29
N GLU A 586 5.17 39.98 -15.70
CA GLU A 586 4.46 41.25 -15.96
C GLU A 586 4.42 42.14 -14.71
N LEU A 587 4.05 41.57 -13.55
CA LEU A 587 3.90 42.31 -12.31
C LEU A 587 5.23 42.77 -11.75
N TYR A 588 6.26 41.93 -11.83
CA TYR A 588 7.59 42.32 -11.39
C TYR A 588 8.11 43.50 -12.21
N GLN A 589 8.03 43.42 -13.55
CA GLN A 589 8.42 44.52 -14.45
C GLN A 589 7.65 45.82 -14.17
N MET A 590 6.34 45.71 -13.89
CA MET A 590 5.50 46.86 -13.56
C MET A 590 5.91 47.51 -12.24
N ILE A 591 6.20 46.72 -11.19
CA ILE A 591 6.52 47.23 -9.85
C ILE A 591 7.94 47.83 -9.82
N THR A 592 8.93 47.19 -10.46
CA THR A 592 10.33 47.64 -10.42
C THR A 592 10.70 48.61 -11.54
N LEU A 593 9.80 48.89 -12.49
CA LEU A 593 10.06 49.69 -13.69
C LEU A 593 11.33 49.20 -14.44
N GLY A 594 11.52 47.87 -14.48
CA GLY A 594 12.66 47.19 -15.10
C GLY A 594 13.27 46.07 -14.24
N GLY A 595 13.91 45.10 -14.88
CA GLY A 595 14.29 43.82 -14.26
C GLY A 595 13.33 42.70 -14.68
N ASP A 596 13.66 41.46 -14.35
CA ASP A 596 12.87 40.28 -14.73
C ASP A 596 12.74 39.32 -13.54
N ALA A 597 11.64 38.59 -13.48
CA ALA A 597 11.43 37.50 -12.52
C ALA A 597 10.85 36.29 -13.27
N GLU A 598 11.37 35.11 -12.97
CA GLU A 598 11.01 33.87 -13.65
C GLU A 598 10.94 32.72 -12.65
N LEU A 599 9.96 31.84 -12.86
CA LEU A 599 9.80 30.59 -12.13
C LEU A 599 10.25 29.47 -13.07
N GLU A 600 11.28 28.74 -12.66
CA GLU A 600 11.86 27.64 -13.43
C GLU A 600 11.59 26.31 -12.72
N LEU A 601 11.25 25.28 -13.51
CA LEU A 601 11.14 23.92 -13.01
C LEU A 601 12.53 23.31 -12.97
N VAL A 602 12.89 22.69 -11.84
CA VAL A 602 14.19 22.00 -11.72
C VAL A 602 14.23 20.78 -12.65
N ASP A 603 13.13 20.02 -12.69
CA ASP A 603 12.89 18.98 -13.69
C ASP A 603 11.71 19.34 -14.61
N SER A 604 11.95 19.29 -15.92
CA SER A 604 10.94 19.55 -16.95
C SER A 604 10.09 18.32 -17.31
N LEU A 605 10.51 17.10 -16.94
CA LEU A 605 9.75 15.87 -17.18
C LEU A 605 8.78 15.59 -16.04
N ASP A 606 9.23 15.69 -14.78
CA ASP A 606 8.37 15.51 -13.60
C ASP A 606 8.45 16.73 -12.65
N PRO A 607 7.54 17.71 -12.79
CA PRO A 607 7.60 18.94 -12.01
C PRO A 607 7.31 18.74 -10.51
N PHE A 608 6.97 17.52 -10.08
CA PHE A 608 6.60 17.21 -8.70
C PHE A 608 7.76 16.61 -7.89
N ALA A 609 8.89 16.27 -8.52
CA ALA A 609 10.02 15.60 -7.87
C ALA A 609 10.96 16.58 -7.14
N GLU A 610 11.45 17.58 -7.87
CA GLU A 610 12.54 18.46 -7.40
C GLU A 610 12.11 19.90 -7.10
N GLY A 611 10.86 20.25 -7.42
CA GLY A 611 10.25 21.54 -7.09
C GLY A 611 10.49 22.65 -8.10
N ILE A 612 10.31 23.89 -7.65
CA ILE A 612 10.35 25.11 -8.46
C ILE A 612 11.41 26.07 -7.91
N GLU A 613 12.29 26.57 -8.77
CA GLU A 613 13.24 27.61 -8.43
C GLU A 613 12.71 28.99 -8.83
N PHE A 614 12.78 29.94 -7.90
CA PHE A 614 12.38 31.33 -8.14
C PHE A 614 13.62 32.21 -8.34
N SER A 615 13.83 32.59 -9.61
CA SER A 615 14.99 33.34 -10.09
C SER A 615 14.57 34.77 -10.43
N VAL A 616 15.33 35.74 -9.92
CA VAL A 616 15.02 37.16 -10.09
C VAL A 616 16.26 37.92 -10.56
N ARG A 617 16.03 38.86 -11.46
CA ARG A 617 17.03 39.79 -11.99
C ARG A 617 16.59 41.23 -11.71
N PRO A 618 17.12 41.84 -10.63
CA PRO A 618 16.91 43.25 -10.38
C PRO A 618 17.55 44.13 -11.47
N LEU A 619 17.08 45.38 -11.59
CA LEU A 619 17.60 46.34 -12.56
C LEU A 619 19.13 46.50 -12.44
N ARG A 620 19.84 46.35 -13.56
CA ARG A 620 21.32 46.41 -13.67
C ARG A 620 22.07 45.33 -12.85
N LYS A 621 21.42 44.26 -12.41
CA LYS A 621 22.04 43.11 -11.73
C LYS A 621 21.92 41.82 -12.55
N SER A 622 22.68 40.80 -12.16
CA SER A 622 22.60 39.44 -12.70
C SER A 622 21.44 38.66 -12.07
N TRP A 623 21.07 37.55 -12.72
CA TRP A 623 20.13 36.57 -12.17
C TRP A 623 20.63 36.01 -10.85
N LYS A 624 19.76 36.01 -9.84
CA LYS A 624 20.04 35.43 -8.52
C LYS A 624 18.80 34.73 -7.99
N SER A 625 19.02 33.62 -7.28
CA SER A 625 17.99 32.96 -6.48
C SER A 625 17.53 33.88 -5.34
N ILE A 626 16.24 33.80 -4.98
CA ILE A 626 15.61 34.63 -3.94
C ILE A 626 16.40 34.69 -2.63
N ARG A 627 17.08 33.60 -2.25
CA ARG A 627 17.87 33.50 -1.00
C ARG A 627 18.98 34.54 -0.93
N ASN A 628 19.57 34.88 -2.08
CA ASN A 628 20.75 35.75 -2.20
C ASN A 628 20.41 37.21 -2.54
N LEU A 629 19.13 37.59 -2.49
CA LEU A 629 18.65 38.94 -2.72
C LEU A 629 18.69 39.82 -1.45
N SER A 630 18.71 41.14 -1.65
CA SER A 630 18.56 42.12 -0.57
C SER A 630 17.17 42.04 0.08
N GLY A 631 17.02 42.48 1.34
CA GLY A 631 15.74 42.45 2.06
C GLY A 631 14.60 43.12 1.30
N GLY A 632 14.81 44.33 0.77
CA GLY A 632 13.78 45.02 -0.03
C GLY A 632 13.47 44.32 -1.37
N GLU A 633 14.47 43.73 -2.02
CA GLU A 633 14.30 42.97 -3.27
C GLU A 633 13.52 41.66 -3.01
N LYS A 634 13.77 41.00 -1.88
CA LYS A 634 13.02 39.80 -1.44
C LYS A 634 11.55 40.14 -1.21
N THR A 635 11.27 41.23 -0.50
CA THR A 635 9.89 41.67 -0.24
C THR A 635 9.16 41.97 -1.55
N LEU A 636 9.81 42.67 -2.47
CA LEU A 636 9.20 43.07 -3.74
C LEU A 636 8.97 41.89 -4.69
N SER A 637 9.92 40.95 -4.76
CA SER A 637 9.78 39.71 -5.53
C SER A 637 8.69 38.81 -4.97
N SER A 638 8.57 38.74 -3.63
CA SER A 638 7.52 37.96 -2.95
C SER A 638 6.15 38.59 -3.17
N LEU A 639 6.05 39.92 -3.12
CA LEU A 639 4.81 40.65 -3.36
C LEU A 639 4.31 40.46 -4.80
N ALA A 640 5.23 40.49 -5.78
CA ALA A 640 4.91 40.19 -7.18
C ALA A 640 4.34 38.77 -7.36
N LEU A 641 4.91 37.77 -6.66
CA LEU A 641 4.38 36.41 -6.65
C LEU A 641 2.99 36.33 -6.01
N VAL A 642 2.78 36.99 -4.87
CA VAL A 642 1.47 37.02 -4.19
C VAL A 642 0.39 37.64 -5.09
N PHE A 643 0.70 38.73 -5.79
CA PHE A 643 -0.23 39.34 -6.74
C PHE A 643 -0.45 38.50 -7.99
N ALA A 644 0.56 37.77 -8.48
CA ALA A 644 0.38 36.83 -9.59
C ALA A 644 -0.55 35.67 -9.21
N LEU A 645 -0.42 35.16 -7.98
CA LEU A 645 -1.32 34.15 -7.43
C LEU A 645 -2.74 34.69 -7.26
N HIS A 646 -2.90 35.94 -6.83
CA HIS A 646 -4.20 36.60 -6.76
C HIS A 646 -4.87 36.74 -8.13
N TYR A 647 -4.08 37.01 -9.17
CA TYR A 647 -4.58 37.07 -10.53
C TYR A 647 -5.04 35.69 -11.03
N TYR A 648 -4.29 34.64 -10.69
CA TYR A 648 -4.66 33.27 -11.02
C TYR A 648 -5.93 32.81 -10.30
N ARG A 649 -6.05 33.11 -9.00
CA ARG A 649 -7.24 32.83 -8.18
C ARG A 649 -7.57 34.04 -7.32
N SER A 650 -8.58 34.79 -7.73
CA SER A 650 -8.97 36.02 -7.06
C SER A 650 -9.56 35.75 -5.67
N THR A 651 -8.91 36.30 -4.66
CA THR A 651 -9.33 36.27 -3.25
C THR A 651 -10.07 37.56 -2.89
N PRO A 652 -11.22 37.49 -2.20
CA PRO A 652 -12.09 38.65 -1.98
C PRO A 652 -11.51 39.67 -0.98
N PHE A 653 -10.58 39.26 -0.10
CA PHE A 653 -9.94 40.16 0.86
C PHE A 653 -8.44 39.86 1.01
N PHE A 654 -7.66 40.90 1.33
CA PHE A 654 -6.25 40.85 1.70
C PHE A 654 -6.00 41.61 2.98
N VAL A 655 -5.14 41.04 3.83
CA VAL A 655 -4.58 41.71 4.99
C VAL A 655 -3.07 41.73 4.83
N MET A 656 -2.49 42.93 4.85
CA MET A 656 -1.06 43.15 4.71
C MET A 656 -0.55 43.90 5.93
N ASP A 657 0.39 43.31 6.64
CA ASP A 657 0.97 43.87 7.87
C ASP A 657 2.44 44.26 7.64
N GLU A 658 2.75 45.55 7.78
CA GLU A 658 4.10 46.13 7.70
C GLU A 658 4.94 45.70 6.48
N ILE A 659 4.28 45.47 5.34
CA ILE A 659 4.95 45.01 4.10
C ILE A 659 5.95 46.02 3.52
N ASP A 660 5.90 47.26 3.97
CA ASP A 660 6.68 48.40 3.50
C ASP A 660 7.87 48.75 4.41
N ALA A 661 8.09 48.00 5.49
CA ALA A 661 9.19 48.24 6.42
C ALA A 661 10.57 48.21 5.73
N ALA A 662 10.78 47.26 4.80
CA ALA A 662 12.02 47.07 4.06
C ALA A 662 12.03 47.72 2.66
N LEU A 663 10.99 48.49 2.32
CA LEU A 663 10.84 49.10 0.99
C LEU A 663 11.18 50.59 0.99
N ASP A 664 11.70 51.06 -0.14
CA ASP A 664 12.01 52.46 -0.38
C ASP A 664 10.75 53.26 -0.78
N PHE A 665 10.74 54.56 -0.51
CA PHE A 665 9.56 55.44 -0.69
C PHE A 665 9.01 55.42 -2.13
N ARG A 666 9.91 55.28 -3.13
CA ARG A 666 9.54 55.19 -4.55
C ARG A 666 8.75 53.92 -4.84
N ASN A 667 9.26 52.78 -4.37
CA ASN A 667 8.62 51.48 -4.59
C ASN A 667 7.31 51.37 -3.81
N VAL A 668 7.24 51.93 -2.59
CA VAL A 668 6.00 52.00 -1.79
C VAL A 668 4.91 52.79 -2.52
N SER A 669 5.25 53.89 -3.20
CA SER A 669 4.27 54.68 -3.97
C SER A 669 3.71 53.92 -5.18
N ILE A 670 4.57 53.20 -5.91
CA ILE A 670 4.17 52.36 -7.05
C ILE A 670 3.25 51.22 -6.57
N ILE A 671 3.64 50.55 -5.48
CA ILE A 671 2.86 49.48 -4.88
C ILE A 671 1.52 50.00 -4.34
N GLY A 672 1.52 51.16 -3.67
CA GLY A 672 0.29 51.78 -3.17
C GLY A 672 -0.69 52.12 -4.29
N SER A 673 -0.19 52.62 -5.42
CA SER A 673 -0.98 52.89 -6.62
C SER A 673 -1.54 51.59 -7.21
N TYR A 674 -0.71 50.55 -7.31
CA TYR A 674 -1.13 49.24 -7.78
C TYR A 674 -2.19 48.58 -6.89
N ILE A 675 -2.02 48.64 -5.56
CA ILE A 675 -3.03 48.17 -4.60
C ILE A 675 -4.33 48.94 -4.77
N LYS A 676 -4.26 50.26 -4.97
CA LYS A 676 -5.46 51.09 -5.21
C LYS A 676 -6.21 50.63 -6.46
N ASP A 677 -5.52 50.30 -7.55
CA ASP A 677 -6.18 49.77 -8.74
C ASP A 677 -6.79 48.39 -8.52
N CYS A 678 -6.11 47.54 -7.74
CA CYS A 678 -6.63 46.22 -7.36
C CYS A 678 -7.86 46.29 -6.43
N THR A 679 -8.08 47.40 -5.70
CA THR A 679 -9.23 47.56 -4.79
C THR A 679 -10.59 47.51 -5.49
N LYS A 680 -10.65 47.62 -6.82
CA LYS A 680 -11.87 47.47 -7.61
C LYS A 680 -12.46 46.06 -7.52
N ASN A 681 -11.59 45.05 -7.38
CA ASN A 681 -11.97 43.64 -7.43
C ASN A 681 -11.83 42.90 -6.09
N ALA A 682 -11.07 43.44 -5.14
CA ALA A 682 -10.82 42.84 -3.82
C ALA A 682 -10.67 43.90 -2.72
N GLN A 683 -11.01 43.55 -1.47
CA GLN A 683 -10.85 44.44 -0.32
C GLN A 683 -9.43 44.34 0.24
N PHE A 684 -8.72 45.46 0.37
CA PHE A 684 -7.38 45.50 0.97
C PHE A 684 -7.40 46.20 2.34
N ILE A 685 -6.89 45.51 3.36
CA ILE A 685 -6.63 46.06 4.70
C ILE A 685 -5.11 46.09 4.86
N VAL A 686 -4.54 47.30 4.90
CA VAL A 686 -3.09 47.50 4.99
C VAL A 686 -2.76 48.18 6.31
N ILE A 687 -1.84 47.58 7.07
CA ILE A 687 -1.25 48.15 8.27
C ILE A 687 0.15 48.62 7.88
N SER A 688 0.38 49.92 7.98
CA SER A 688 1.64 50.55 7.57
C SER A 688 1.88 51.82 8.37
N LEU A 689 3.16 52.15 8.57
CA LEU A 689 3.62 53.39 9.18
C LEU A 689 4.09 54.43 8.14
N ARG A 690 4.15 54.09 6.85
CA ARG A 690 4.61 54.99 5.78
C ARG A 690 3.44 55.79 5.22
N GLU A 691 3.60 57.11 5.20
CA GLU A 691 2.60 58.06 4.69
C GLU A 691 2.14 57.75 3.26
N ASN A 692 3.07 57.41 2.37
CA ASN A 692 2.79 57.12 0.95
C ASN A 692 1.83 55.94 0.75
N MET A 693 1.73 55.00 1.69
CA MET A 693 0.89 53.81 1.57
C MET A 693 -0.56 54.11 1.99
N PHE A 694 -0.75 54.76 3.14
CA PHE A 694 -2.09 55.04 3.67
C PHE A 694 -2.72 56.33 3.14
N LEU A 695 -1.97 57.20 2.44
CA LEU A 695 -2.51 58.40 1.79
C LEU A 695 -3.58 58.07 0.73
N LEU A 696 -3.47 56.91 0.09
CA LEU A 696 -4.39 56.44 -0.96
C LEU A 696 -5.63 55.71 -0.41
N ALA A 697 -5.72 55.53 0.92
CA ALA A 697 -6.79 54.79 1.57
C ALA A 697 -8.11 55.57 1.60
N ASP A 698 -9.24 54.85 1.44
CA ASP A 698 -10.58 55.47 1.54
C ASP A 698 -11.00 55.71 3.00
N HIS A 699 -10.52 54.87 3.92
CA HIS A 699 -10.75 54.96 5.36
C HIS A 699 -9.45 54.67 6.11
N LEU A 700 -9.18 55.46 7.16
CA LEU A 700 -8.04 55.30 8.05
C LEU A 700 -8.52 54.76 9.40
N ILE A 701 -7.84 53.76 9.94
CA ILE A 701 -8.11 53.23 11.28
C ILE A 701 -6.90 53.57 12.15
N GLY A 702 -7.06 54.56 13.02
CA GLY A 702 -6.06 54.94 14.01
C GLY A 702 -6.16 54.03 15.23
N ILE A 703 -5.06 53.38 15.59
CA ILE A 703 -4.97 52.54 16.79
C ILE A 703 -4.09 53.28 17.82
N TYR A 704 -4.57 53.41 19.05
CA TYR A 704 -3.80 54.02 20.14
C TYR A 704 -3.98 53.23 21.44
N LYS A 705 -3.00 53.35 22.33
CA LYS A 705 -2.94 52.61 23.59
C LYS A 705 -2.96 53.59 24.76
N LEU A 706 -3.98 53.48 25.62
CA LEU A 706 -4.16 54.32 26.80
C LEU A 706 -4.33 53.40 28.02
N ASN A 707 -3.49 53.57 29.04
CA ASN A 707 -3.48 52.74 30.27
C ASN A 707 -3.44 51.22 29.97
N ASN A 708 -2.52 50.81 29.09
CA ASN A 708 -2.37 49.43 28.62
C ASN A 708 -3.60 48.83 27.91
N ARG A 709 -4.60 49.64 27.53
CA ARG A 709 -5.78 49.23 26.76
C ARG A 709 -5.71 49.80 25.34
N THR A 710 -5.77 48.94 24.34
CA THR A 710 -5.80 49.31 22.92
C THR A 710 -7.21 49.73 22.52
N ARG A 711 -7.35 50.93 21.94
CA ARG A 711 -8.59 51.44 21.34
C ARG A 711 -8.33 51.81 19.88
N ASN A 712 -9.39 51.84 19.08
CA ASN A 712 -9.32 52.25 17.68
C ASN A 712 -10.32 53.38 17.40
N ILE A 713 -10.01 54.22 16.43
CA ILE A 713 -10.88 55.26 15.88
C ILE A 713 -10.82 55.14 14.37
N CYS A 714 -11.98 55.12 13.72
CA CYS A 714 -12.07 55.13 12.26
C CYS A 714 -12.28 56.57 11.80
N LEU A 715 -11.44 57.03 10.88
CA LEU A 715 -11.49 58.36 10.26
C LEU A 715 -11.66 58.20 8.75
N SER A 716 -12.52 59.01 8.15
CA SER A 716 -12.70 59.06 6.69
C SER A 716 -12.03 60.33 6.16
N PRO A 717 -10.92 60.26 5.41
CA PRO A 717 -10.22 61.45 4.91
C PRO A 717 -11.11 62.41 4.11
N LYS A 718 -12.03 61.87 3.29
CA LYS A 718 -13.00 62.65 2.50
C LYS A 718 -13.94 63.48 3.38
N PHE A 719 -14.35 62.93 4.53
CA PHE A 719 -15.21 63.64 5.48
C PHE A 719 -14.46 64.77 6.19
N VAL A 720 -13.21 64.51 6.59
CA VAL A 720 -12.34 65.52 7.23
C VAL A 720 -12.01 66.66 6.26
N GLN A 721 -11.73 66.36 4.99
CA GLN A 721 -11.47 67.38 3.97
C GLN A 721 -12.69 68.29 3.74
N GLY A 722 -13.90 67.71 3.68
CA GLY A 722 -15.14 68.49 3.61
C GLY A 722 -15.38 69.36 4.85
N LEU A 723 -15.04 68.86 6.04
CA LEU A 723 -15.17 69.61 7.29
C LEU A 723 -14.16 70.77 7.36
N VAL A 724 -12.89 70.53 7.03
CA VAL A 724 -11.83 71.55 7.00
C VAL A 724 -12.18 72.66 6.00
N GLN A 725 -12.70 72.29 4.83
CA GLN A 725 -13.11 73.23 3.79
C GLN A 725 -14.36 74.05 4.20
N SER A 726 -15.19 73.53 5.12
CA SER A 726 -16.33 74.25 5.71
C SER A 726 -15.96 75.14 6.91
N VAL A 727 -14.89 74.81 7.64
CA VAL A 727 -14.49 75.49 8.89
C VAL A 727 -13.39 76.55 8.66
N MET A 728 -12.57 76.42 7.62
CA MET A 728 -11.56 77.43 7.25
C MET A 728 -11.49 77.66 5.72
N PRO A 729 -12.16 78.70 5.19
CA PRO A 729 -12.13 79.00 3.75
C PRO A 729 -10.80 79.57 3.21
N ASN A 730 -9.90 80.06 4.09
CA ASN A 730 -8.77 80.92 3.70
C ASN A 730 -7.36 80.39 4.03
N VAL A 731 -7.17 79.10 4.31
CA VAL A 731 -5.82 78.54 4.37
C VAL A 731 -5.47 77.91 3.03
N SER A 732 -4.88 78.70 2.14
CA SER A 732 -4.11 78.20 1.02
C SER A 732 -2.86 77.48 1.56
N VAL A 733 -2.84 76.15 1.52
CA VAL A 733 -1.59 75.41 1.76
C VAL A 733 -0.70 75.66 0.55
N ILE A 734 0.36 76.43 0.81
CA ILE A 734 1.50 76.67 -0.06
C ILE A 734 2.17 75.32 -0.35
N ALA A 735 2.00 74.83 -1.57
CA ALA A 735 2.88 73.84 -2.19
C ALA A 735 2.96 74.09 -3.70
N LYS A 736 3.30 75.34 -4.06
CA LYS A 736 4.01 75.67 -5.29
C LYS A 736 5.28 76.40 -4.87
N ASP A 737 6.39 76.00 -5.49
CA ASP A 737 7.75 76.56 -5.44
C ASP A 737 8.77 75.86 -4.52
N ARG A 738 9.22 74.70 -4.99
CA ARG A 738 10.66 74.43 -5.10
C ARG A 738 10.98 73.99 -6.53
N ASN A 739 11.24 74.97 -7.40
CA ASN A 739 12.03 74.76 -8.60
C ASN A 739 13.50 74.63 -8.18
N VAL A 740 14.08 73.43 -8.31
CA VAL A 740 15.50 73.25 -8.59
C VAL A 740 15.60 72.24 -9.73
N THR A 741 15.81 72.80 -10.91
CA THR A 741 16.45 72.24 -12.10
C THR A 741 16.01 70.85 -12.59
N ASP A 742 15.27 70.84 -13.70
CA ASP A 742 15.68 70.00 -14.83
C ASP A 742 15.25 70.64 -16.16
N LYS A 743 16.27 71.08 -16.90
CA LYS A 743 16.19 71.22 -18.35
C LYS A 743 15.95 69.81 -18.90
N ASN A 744 14.75 69.52 -19.40
CA ASN A 744 14.48 68.57 -20.50
C ASN A 744 12.96 68.34 -20.64
N VAL A 745 12.23 69.35 -21.11
CA VAL A 745 10.91 69.15 -21.71
C VAL A 745 10.90 69.86 -23.06
N HIS A 746 11.60 69.26 -24.02
CA HIS A 746 11.43 69.54 -25.44
C HIS A 746 11.56 68.28 -26.30
N VAL A 747 11.14 67.12 -25.78
CA VAL A 747 11.07 65.85 -26.53
C VAL A 747 9.92 64.97 -26.02
N GLU A 748 8.70 65.49 -25.83
CA GLU A 748 7.54 64.65 -25.46
C GLU A 748 6.22 65.15 -26.07
N LYS A 749 6.28 65.74 -27.27
CA LYS A 749 5.10 66.04 -28.10
C LYS A 749 5.09 65.30 -29.45
N GLN A 750 5.90 64.26 -29.61
CA GLN A 750 5.93 63.45 -30.84
C GLN A 750 5.53 61.97 -30.65
N ASN A 751 5.38 61.46 -29.42
CA ASN A 751 5.03 60.04 -29.20
C ASN A 751 3.54 59.79 -28.89
N SER A 752 2.72 60.84 -28.82
CA SER A 752 1.27 60.71 -28.55
C SER A 752 0.42 60.50 -29.81
N GLU A 753 0.99 60.63 -31.03
CA GLU A 753 0.26 60.41 -32.29
C GLU A 753 0.55 59.04 -32.95
N GLU A 754 1.56 58.29 -32.49
CA GLU A 754 1.85 56.93 -32.99
C GLU A 754 1.05 55.84 -32.25
N VAL A 755 0.70 56.05 -30.98
CA VAL A 755 -0.02 55.06 -30.15
C VAL A 755 -1.52 54.98 -30.50
N GLU A 756 -2.08 56.00 -31.16
CA GLU A 756 -3.48 56.02 -31.59
C GLU A 756 -3.73 55.32 -32.95
N LYS A 757 -2.68 55.08 -33.74
CA LYS A 757 -2.77 54.32 -35.00
C LYS A 757 -2.67 52.81 -34.80
N ASP A 758 -1.92 52.36 -33.80
CA ASP A 758 -1.78 50.91 -33.49
C ASP A 758 -3.03 50.29 -32.84
N ASN A 759 -3.83 51.09 -32.12
CA ASN A 759 -5.08 50.62 -31.51
C ASN A 759 -6.25 50.46 -32.50
N LYS A 760 -6.13 50.95 -33.74
CA LYS A 760 -7.13 50.73 -34.81
C LYS A 760 -6.87 49.48 -35.65
N ASN A 761 -5.66 48.92 -35.63
CA ASN A 761 -5.35 47.67 -36.33
C ASN A 761 -5.65 46.41 -35.48
N ARG A 762 -5.65 46.52 -34.15
CA ARG A 762 -5.98 45.40 -33.25
C ARG A 762 -7.47 45.05 -33.17
N THR A 763 -8.36 45.95 -33.59
CA THR A 763 -9.81 45.71 -33.65
C THR A 763 -10.26 45.02 -34.95
N ALA A 764 -9.38 44.87 -35.93
CA ALA A 764 -9.67 44.10 -37.15
C ALA A 764 -9.38 42.60 -36.97
N GLU A 765 -8.35 42.22 -36.20
CA GLU A 765 -7.99 40.81 -35.96
C GLU A 765 -8.91 40.12 -34.92
N SER A 766 -9.54 40.87 -34.01
CA SER A 766 -10.51 40.31 -33.05
C SER A 766 -11.85 39.91 -33.69
N ASN A 767 -12.14 40.41 -34.90
CA ASN A 767 -13.38 40.15 -35.64
C ASN A 767 -13.31 38.92 -36.55
N GLU A 768 -12.13 38.32 -36.75
CA GLU A 768 -12.02 37.01 -37.42
C GLU A 768 -12.08 35.83 -36.43
N LEU A 769 -11.60 35.99 -35.18
CA LEU A 769 -11.71 34.96 -34.15
C LEU A 769 -13.16 34.76 -33.64
N SER A 770 -14.01 35.77 -33.75
CA SER A 770 -15.41 35.69 -33.34
C SER A 770 -16.30 34.92 -34.33
N LYS A 771 -15.85 34.71 -35.59
CA LYS A 771 -16.55 33.85 -36.58
C LYS A 771 -16.24 32.35 -36.45
N PHE A 772 -15.22 31.97 -35.69
CA PHE A 772 -14.89 30.55 -35.45
C PHE A 772 -15.57 29.96 -34.20
N ILE A 773 -16.18 30.78 -33.34
CA ILE A 773 -16.84 30.35 -32.09
C ILE A 773 -18.36 30.16 -32.27
N GLU A 774 -18.91 30.48 -33.45
CA GLU A 774 -20.36 30.38 -33.71
C GLU A 774 -20.83 29.09 -34.40
N LEU A 775 -19.93 28.13 -34.68
CA LEU A 775 -20.29 26.87 -35.37
C LEU A 775 -20.53 25.64 -34.47
N ASP A 776 -20.35 25.73 -33.14
CA ASP A 776 -20.43 24.58 -32.23
C ASP A 776 -21.64 24.58 -31.27
N LYS A 777 -22.65 25.42 -31.52
CA LYS A 777 -23.86 25.51 -30.67
C LYS A 777 -25.14 24.91 -31.28
N THR A 778 -25.04 24.06 -32.29
CA THR A 778 -26.20 23.36 -32.87
C THR A 778 -26.05 21.84 -32.87
N THR A 779 -25.59 21.22 -31.79
CA THR A 779 -25.89 19.80 -31.57
C THR A 779 -25.87 19.43 -30.08
N THR A 780 -26.95 18.79 -29.63
CA THR A 780 -27.12 18.11 -28.32
C THR A 780 -27.22 19.04 -27.10
N GLY A 781 -28.30 19.05 -26.29
CA GLY A 781 -29.22 17.98 -25.92
C GLY A 781 -28.88 17.51 -24.50
N ASN A 782 -29.55 18.10 -23.50
CA ASN A 782 -29.70 17.66 -22.11
C ASN A 782 -28.68 16.65 -21.55
N ARG A 783 -27.81 17.09 -20.63
CA ARG A 783 -27.36 16.27 -19.48
C ARG A 783 -26.84 17.17 -18.36
N LYS A 784 -27.54 17.13 -17.23
CA LYS A 784 -27.11 17.66 -15.93
C LYS A 784 -25.86 16.89 -15.48
N CYS A 785 -24.77 17.59 -15.19
CA CYS A 785 -23.71 17.10 -14.32
C CYS A 785 -23.25 18.24 -13.40
N SER A 786 -23.61 18.07 -12.14
CA SER A 786 -23.09 18.74 -10.96
C SER A 786 -21.66 18.31 -10.67
N PHE A 787 -20.74 19.26 -10.50
CA PHE A 787 -19.46 19.02 -9.83
C PHE A 787 -19.26 20.02 -8.69
N ALA A 788 -19.04 19.44 -7.51
CA ALA A 788 -18.86 20.08 -6.23
C ALA A 788 -17.42 20.59 -6.07
N VAL A 789 -17.26 21.79 -5.53
CA VAL A 789 -16.00 22.29 -4.98
C VAL A 789 -16.10 22.19 -3.46
N ILE A 790 -15.17 21.42 -2.89
CA ILE A 790 -14.89 21.29 -1.47
C ILE A 790 -14.00 22.49 -1.09
N ASP A 791 -14.51 23.39 -0.25
CA ASP A 791 -13.69 24.42 0.40
C ASP A 791 -13.38 24.00 1.84
N ILE A 792 -12.09 23.94 2.13
CA ILE A 792 -11.50 23.87 3.46
C ILE A 792 -11.31 25.32 3.91
N THR A 793 -12.00 25.76 4.96
CA THR A 793 -11.59 26.92 5.75
C THR A 793 -12.29 26.89 7.10
N GLU A 794 -11.54 26.63 8.17
CA GLU A 794 -11.74 27.30 9.45
C GLU A 794 -10.52 27.05 10.34
N ASN A 795 -9.73 28.11 10.57
CA ASN A 795 -9.38 28.56 11.92
C ASN A 795 -8.45 29.77 11.86
N ILE A 796 -8.92 30.90 12.39
CA ILE A 796 -8.27 31.74 13.41
C ILE A 796 -9.29 32.85 13.73
N ASN A 797 -9.92 32.76 14.91
CA ASN A 797 -10.16 33.90 15.81
C ASN A 797 -10.95 33.46 17.05
N SER A 798 -10.25 33.04 18.10
CA SER A 798 -10.74 33.21 19.48
C SER A 798 -9.58 33.19 20.48
N LEU A 799 -8.86 34.30 20.61
CA LEU A 799 -8.03 34.60 21.78
C LEU A 799 -8.24 36.06 22.20
N ARG A 800 -9.34 36.31 22.94
CA ARG A 800 -9.43 37.37 23.95
C ARG A 800 -10.61 37.09 24.88
N ASN A 801 -10.32 36.44 26.00
CA ASN A 801 -10.68 36.88 27.35
C ASN A 801 -10.24 35.80 28.34
N GLY A 802 -9.38 36.20 29.28
CA GLY A 802 -8.85 35.32 30.30
C GLY A 802 -9.86 35.05 31.42
N ASN A 803 -9.74 33.85 31.98
CA ASN A 803 -9.68 33.59 33.42
C ASN A 803 -9.04 32.21 33.59
N GLU A 804 -7.93 32.14 34.32
CA GLU A 804 -7.27 30.89 34.74
C GLU A 804 -8.23 30.06 35.63
N PRO A 805 -8.08 28.72 35.67
CA PRO A 805 -7.21 28.17 36.72
C PRO A 805 -6.38 26.93 36.29
N THR A 806 -5.14 26.91 36.77
CA THR A 806 -4.32 25.74 37.16
C THR A 806 -4.51 24.40 36.42
N MET A 807 -3.50 23.99 35.65
CA MET A 807 -3.25 22.57 35.39
C MET A 807 -1.81 22.16 35.65
N GLN A 808 -1.72 21.02 36.32
CA GLN A 808 -0.53 20.31 36.76
C GLN A 808 0.33 19.85 35.58
N ILE A 809 1.63 19.83 35.84
CA ILE A 809 2.67 19.29 34.97
C ILE A 809 2.59 17.76 35.04
N GLU A 810 2.22 17.10 33.95
CA GLU A 810 2.58 15.70 33.72
C GLU A 810 3.37 15.53 32.42
N LYS A 811 4.57 14.99 32.59
CA LYS A 811 5.53 14.60 31.57
C LYS A 811 5.07 13.31 30.91
N ASN A 812 5.20 13.19 29.58
CA ASN A 812 5.57 11.95 28.88
C ASN A 812 5.90 12.28 27.41
N LYS A 813 7.20 12.44 27.06
CA LYS A 813 8.10 11.42 26.49
C LYS A 813 7.68 10.92 25.09
N ASN A 814 8.19 11.61 24.08
CA ASN A 814 8.38 11.12 22.71
C ASN A 814 9.34 9.92 22.72
N LYS A 815 8.92 8.80 22.12
CA LYS A 815 9.82 7.71 21.69
C LYS A 815 9.96 7.76 20.17
N SER A 816 11.18 8.03 19.75
CA SER A 816 11.71 7.88 18.39
C SER A 816 11.75 6.42 17.96
N PHE A 817 11.31 6.13 16.74
CA PHE A 817 11.63 4.88 16.03
C PHE A 817 13.10 4.93 15.59
N LYS A 818 13.91 4.01 16.08
CA LYS A 818 15.26 3.70 15.58
C LYS A 818 15.17 2.43 14.73
N THR A 819 15.78 2.50 13.57
CA THR A 819 16.25 1.39 12.73
C THR A 819 17.22 0.50 13.50
N GLU A 820 16.97 -0.82 13.49
CA GLU A 820 17.90 -1.87 13.92
C GLU A 820 18.60 -2.43 12.67
N ASN A 821 19.92 -2.29 12.63
CA ASN A 821 20.83 -3.22 11.97
C ASN A 821 22.21 -3.07 12.64
N ASP A 822 22.87 -4.21 12.84
CA ASP A 822 24.25 -4.42 13.33
C ASP A 822 24.44 -4.22 14.85
N GLN A 823 24.98 -5.16 15.64
CA GLN A 823 25.83 -6.33 15.42
C GLN A 823 25.85 -7.13 16.74
N LEU A 824 26.03 -8.45 16.71
CA LEU A 824 26.60 -9.17 17.85
C LEU A 824 27.50 -10.31 17.36
N LEU A 825 28.77 -10.15 17.72
CA LEU A 825 29.69 -11.21 18.13
C LEU A 825 29.13 -11.98 19.33
#